data_AF-A0A139HIW2-F1
#
_entry.id   AF-A0A139HIW2-F1
#
_cell.length_a   1.000
_cell.length_b   1.000
_cell.length_c   1.000
_cell.angle_alpha   90.00
_cell.angle_beta   90.00
_cell.angle_gamma   90.00
#
_symmetry.space_group_name_H-M   'P 1'
#
loop_
_entity.id
_entity.type
_entity.pdbx_description
1 polymer ?
#
loop_
_entity_poly.entity_id
_entity_poly.type
_entity_poly.pdbx_seq_one_letter_code
_entity_poly.pdbx_strand_id
1 'polypeptide(L)'
;MHFSRSLNVVGAHCEGEVGDVITGGVLDVPAKTMFDKMIHFWTKQDHIRKLVLNEPRGRSAMCTNIVLPPCHPDADAGFLIMESEEWVPMSGSNIICTTTVLLETGILPIKEPVTKLNLDTAAGLVPVIAECEGGKCKNVEFENVPAFVWKLDHELEVPELGNIKIDVVYGGMWFAMVDAAAIGQSIDDHDRNGAHIVELGERIKKAARSSITPVHPENSAIRGITNLVFTEPLVQKQNEKVTRNATVVMPGRLDRSPCGTGTCARLALLHKRGQLEVGERLRNCSFTGTQFEAHIRGTTTVGPYEAVHPSVKGRAWITSFKQVVLDPTDPFPEGFRVSDAWHTTESASLVDGVAKAHLDGTSHSFLGYGSDGYSKLPGQTGKASRERMKDLQGRGTKTITGLGGDNAGKQIAHDKVTVFEHMQNKYGTKPQGNANSVDVNLGGSEEGKESWFMAEDLIIPPYQQFRGDISAELTSELIKQACRKPALNASLVAKDAKPTTEEPDLAAQALLQFDRLVASSKLLWKEVKPRHIEASPFNFKIYVSESLKSKPIDTKQAKTAPKKQAFPDSHGDWSLDIINNTHRLILNKFCSLRPQFVLPTLEFQPQSDALNVQDLDALCEALRRLGGEQHFGIFNCGVEAGSSVGHKHMQVLPWVDSWEGIPDTKGEGLPFRAASRRIDDCMSGKEILLRYEQCRKALGMDERQAHNFVMTVDEIIVIPRSKGWFEDENGVTIYCNAAGMVGLVMCHSDEEYEAWCRYGPMRALVEFGQKASMDV
;
A
#
# COMPACT_ATOMS: atom_id res chain seq x y z
N MET A 1 32.58 19.99 -7.88
CA MET A 1 31.39 19.13 -7.92
C MET A 1 31.18 18.57 -6.52
N HIS A 2 29.99 18.73 -5.93
CA HIS A 2 29.68 18.25 -4.59
C HIS A 2 28.48 17.31 -4.69
N PHE A 3 28.71 16.10 -5.22
CA PHE A 3 27.66 15.11 -5.38
C PHE A 3 27.44 14.34 -4.08
N SER A 4 26.19 14.10 -3.71
CA SER A 4 25.82 13.20 -2.61
C SER A 4 25.83 11.73 -3.03
N ARG A 5 25.75 11.44 -4.34
CA ARG A 5 25.89 10.10 -4.92
C ARG A 5 26.43 10.16 -6.35
N SER A 6 27.16 9.12 -6.75
CA SER A 6 27.55 8.84 -8.13
C SER A 6 27.48 7.32 -8.37
N LEU A 7 26.89 6.91 -9.49
CA LEU A 7 26.73 5.51 -9.91
C LEU A 7 27.37 5.33 -11.29
N ASN A 8 28.20 4.29 -11.45
CA ASN A 8 28.73 3.89 -12.75
C ASN A 8 27.74 2.94 -13.42
N VAL A 9 27.26 3.30 -14.61
CA VAL A 9 26.22 2.54 -15.33
C VAL A 9 26.68 2.28 -16.76
N VAL A 10 26.65 1.02 -17.18
CA VAL A 10 26.84 0.60 -18.57
C VAL A 10 25.46 0.47 -19.19
N GLY A 11 25.15 1.32 -20.17
CA GLY A 11 23.86 1.27 -20.83
C GLY A 11 23.81 0.15 -21.85
N ALA A 12 22.72 -0.61 -21.90
CA ALA A 12 22.58 -1.76 -22.79
C ALA A 12 21.12 -2.02 -23.18
N HIS A 13 20.91 -2.69 -24.32
CA HIS A 13 19.58 -3.18 -24.69
C HIS A 13 19.63 -4.59 -25.26
N CYS A 14 18.61 -5.40 -24.97
CA CYS A 14 18.42 -6.75 -25.49
C CYS A 14 17.23 -6.75 -26.44
N GLU A 15 17.48 -7.02 -27.73
CA GLU A 15 16.45 -7.05 -28.79
C GLU A 15 15.47 -5.85 -28.77
N GLY A 16 15.96 -4.66 -28.36
CA GLY A 16 15.20 -3.41 -28.26
C GLY A 16 14.85 -2.97 -26.84
N GLU A 17 14.77 -3.90 -25.88
CA GLU A 17 14.42 -3.59 -24.48
C GLU A 17 15.64 -3.12 -23.69
N VAL A 18 15.55 -1.97 -23.03
CA VAL A 18 16.69 -1.38 -22.30
C VAL A 18 16.85 -2.08 -20.95
N GLY A 19 18.05 -2.62 -20.72
CA GLY A 19 18.48 -3.24 -19.47
C GLY A 19 19.85 -2.70 -19.10
N ASP A 20 19.90 -1.46 -18.63
CA ASP A 20 21.13 -0.82 -18.16
C ASP A 20 21.72 -1.59 -16.97
N VAL A 21 23.02 -1.46 -16.70
CA VAL A 21 23.72 -2.25 -15.66
C VAL A 21 24.60 -1.34 -14.79
N ILE A 22 24.25 -1.22 -13.52
CA ILE A 22 25.06 -0.55 -12.49
C ILE A 22 26.23 -1.48 -12.14
N THR A 23 27.45 -1.00 -12.38
CA THR A 23 28.71 -1.72 -12.13
C THR A 23 29.54 -1.10 -11.00
N GLY A 24 29.08 0.00 -10.39
CA GLY A 24 29.71 0.60 -9.22
C GLY A 24 28.94 1.78 -8.63
N GLY A 25 29.28 2.15 -7.39
CA GLY A 25 28.61 3.23 -6.63
C GLY A 25 27.52 2.75 -5.66
N VAL A 26 27.31 1.44 -5.56
CA VAL A 26 26.44 0.81 -4.55
C VAL A 26 27.25 -0.22 -3.77
N LEU A 27 26.96 -0.35 -2.47
CA LEU A 27 27.61 -1.32 -1.58
C LEU A 27 26.73 -2.56 -1.41
N ASP A 28 27.36 -3.70 -1.19
CA ASP A 28 26.67 -4.95 -0.91
C ASP A 28 26.00 -4.95 0.48
N VAL A 29 25.03 -5.85 0.67
CA VAL A 29 24.26 -6.01 1.91
C VAL A 29 24.34 -7.45 2.41
N PRO A 30 24.55 -7.70 3.72
CA PRO A 30 24.61 -9.07 4.25
C PRO A 30 23.26 -9.78 4.12
N ALA A 31 23.22 -10.87 3.37
CA ALA A 31 22.02 -11.69 3.18
C ALA A 31 22.40 -13.15 2.86
N LYS A 32 21.45 -14.09 2.93
CA LYS A 32 21.70 -15.51 2.62
C LYS A 32 21.44 -15.87 1.16
N THR A 33 20.53 -15.15 0.51
CA THR A 33 20.14 -15.37 -0.89
C THR A 33 20.05 -14.03 -1.63
N MET A 34 20.10 -14.06 -2.95
CA MET A 34 19.84 -12.86 -3.77
C MET A 34 18.39 -12.38 -3.62
N PHE A 35 17.45 -13.26 -3.29
CA PHE A 35 16.08 -12.87 -2.93
C PHE A 35 16.05 -12.02 -1.65
N ASP A 36 16.78 -12.41 -0.60
CA ASP A 36 16.92 -11.60 0.61
C ASP A 36 17.57 -10.23 0.31
N LYS A 37 18.59 -10.20 -0.56
CA LYS A 37 19.18 -8.92 -1.03
C LYS A 37 18.15 -8.07 -1.76
N MET A 38 17.34 -8.65 -2.65
CA MET A 38 16.26 -7.98 -3.37
C MET A 38 15.28 -7.31 -2.41
N ILE A 39 14.77 -8.06 -1.42
CA ILE A 39 13.84 -7.54 -0.41
C ILE A 39 14.50 -6.47 0.45
N HIS A 40 15.78 -6.60 0.81
CA HIS A 40 16.50 -5.53 1.54
C HIS A 40 16.62 -4.25 0.71
N PHE A 41 17.02 -4.36 -0.57
CA PHE A 41 17.13 -3.19 -1.44
C PHE A 41 15.78 -2.51 -1.68
N TRP A 42 14.73 -3.29 -1.90
CA TRP A 42 13.36 -2.79 -2.05
C TRP A 42 12.84 -2.14 -0.76
N THR A 43 12.95 -2.80 0.40
CA THR A 43 12.39 -2.27 1.67
C THR A 43 13.22 -1.15 2.31
N LYS A 44 14.52 -1.02 2.01
CA LYS A 44 15.44 -0.09 2.70
C LYS A 44 16.19 0.88 1.78
N GLN A 45 16.25 0.62 0.46
CA GLN A 45 17.09 1.39 -0.47
C GLN A 45 16.43 1.67 -1.84
N ASP A 46 15.09 1.69 -1.92
CA ASP A 46 14.37 1.88 -3.18
C ASP A 46 14.65 3.22 -3.87
N HIS A 47 15.17 4.20 -3.12
CA HIS A 47 15.68 5.46 -3.66
C HIS A 47 16.73 5.24 -4.78
N ILE A 48 17.45 4.11 -4.80
CA ILE A 48 18.37 3.76 -5.89
C ILE A 48 17.59 3.48 -7.19
N ARG A 49 16.55 2.65 -7.11
CA ARG A 49 15.68 2.31 -8.23
C ARG A 49 14.99 3.54 -8.79
N LYS A 50 14.37 4.33 -7.91
CA LYS A 50 13.71 5.58 -8.28
C LYS A 50 14.68 6.56 -8.93
N LEU A 51 15.87 6.78 -8.35
CA LEU A 51 16.91 7.66 -8.89
C LEU A 51 17.35 7.27 -10.31
N VAL A 52 17.45 5.97 -10.65
CA VAL A 52 17.92 5.55 -11.99
C VAL A 52 16.80 5.36 -13.02
N LEU A 53 15.58 4.99 -12.60
CA LEU A 53 14.48 4.72 -13.52
C LEU A 53 13.56 5.91 -13.75
N ASN A 54 13.35 6.79 -12.76
CA ASN A 54 12.49 7.96 -12.92
C ASN A 54 13.18 9.07 -13.73
N GLU A 55 12.38 9.97 -14.31
CA GLU A 55 12.90 11.17 -14.96
C GLU A 55 13.57 12.09 -13.93
N PRO A 56 14.63 12.84 -14.28
CA PRO A 56 15.19 13.04 -15.63
C PRO A 56 16.30 12.04 -16.01
N ARG A 57 16.51 10.98 -15.23
CA ARG A 57 17.67 10.06 -15.38
C ARG A 57 17.30 8.80 -16.18
N GLY A 58 16.10 8.29 -15.96
CA GLY A 58 15.49 7.18 -16.70
C GLY A 58 14.21 7.59 -17.45
N ARG A 59 13.37 6.59 -17.73
CA ARG A 59 12.08 6.68 -18.44
C ARG A 59 11.29 5.38 -18.21
N SER A 60 9.97 5.41 -18.41
CA SER A 60 9.07 4.25 -18.26
C SER A 60 9.48 3.01 -19.09
N ALA A 61 10.07 3.23 -20.26
CA ALA A 61 10.59 2.19 -21.16
C ALA A 61 12.05 1.79 -20.83
N MET A 62 12.37 1.62 -19.55
CA MET A 62 13.71 1.25 -19.09
C MET A 62 13.67 0.31 -17.88
N CYS A 63 14.49 -0.74 -17.93
CA CYS A 63 14.89 -1.53 -16.77
C CYS A 63 16.34 -1.20 -16.40
N THR A 64 16.75 -1.50 -15.17
CA THR A 64 18.15 -1.38 -14.75
C THR A 64 18.52 -2.50 -13.81
N ASN A 65 19.74 -3.00 -13.95
CA ASN A 65 20.31 -4.10 -13.19
C ASN A 65 21.37 -3.54 -12.24
N ILE A 66 21.60 -4.22 -11.13
CA ILE A 66 22.73 -3.92 -10.24
C ILE A 66 23.54 -5.19 -10.02
N VAL A 67 24.81 -5.16 -10.39
CA VAL A 67 25.76 -6.25 -10.13
C VAL A 67 26.17 -6.20 -8.66
N LEU A 68 26.07 -7.34 -7.99
CA LEU A 68 26.44 -7.52 -6.58
C LEU A 68 27.24 -8.83 -6.43
N PRO A 69 27.99 -9.00 -5.33
CA PRO A 69 28.53 -10.30 -4.95
C PRO A 69 27.40 -11.35 -4.89
N PRO A 70 27.56 -12.53 -5.52
CA PRO A 70 26.58 -13.61 -5.41
C PRO A 70 26.48 -14.12 -3.97
N CYS A 71 25.35 -14.74 -3.66
CA CYS A 71 25.12 -15.49 -2.43
C CYS A 71 25.40 -16.99 -2.63
N HIS A 72 25.12 -17.51 -3.83
CA HIS A 72 25.33 -18.90 -4.20
C HIS A 72 26.82 -19.17 -4.50
N PRO A 73 27.44 -20.23 -3.94
CA PRO A 73 28.87 -20.49 -4.08
C PRO A 73 29.30 -20.85 -5.52
N ASP A 74 28.40 -21.45 -6.31
CA ASP A 74 28.68 -21.87 -7.69
C ASP A 74 28.39 -20.79 -8.75
N ALA A 75 28.14 -19.54 -8.34
CA ALA A 75 27.84 -18.42 -9.24
C ALA A 75 29.07 -17.57 -9.56
N ASP A 76 29.22 -17.20 -10.83
CA ASP A 76 30.30 -16.31 -11.30
C ASP A 76 30.01 -14.83 -10.95
N ALA A 77 28.74 -14.44 -10.91
CA ALA A 77 28.29 -13.12 -10.46
C ALA A 77 26.82 -13.16 -9.97
N GLY A 78 26.46 -12.22 -9.10
CA GLY A 78 25.07 -11.98 -8.70
C GLY A 78 24.54 -10.68 -9.29
N PHE A 79 23.25 -10.60 -9.55
CA PHE A 79 22.60 -9.32 -9.87
C PHE A 79 21.15 -9.25 -9.41
N LEU A 80 20.67 -8.02 -9.21
CA LEU A 80 19.25 -7.72 -8.97
C LEU A 80 18.69 -6.89 -10.10
N ILE A 81 17.38 -7.02 -10.33
CA ILE A 81 16.68 -6.43 -11.46
C ILE A 81 15.67 -5.42 -10.95
N MET A 82 15.77 -4.19 -11.44
CA MET A 82 14.86 -3.09 -11.14
C MET A 82 14.00 -2.77 -12.36
N GLU A 83 12.69 -2.82 -12.15
CA GLU A 83 11.68 -2.36 -13.10
C GLU A 83 10.95 -1.12 -12.58
N SER A 84 10.11 -0.54 -13.43
CA SER A 84 9.49 0.77 -13.20
C SER A 84 8.66 0.83 -11.91
N GLU A 85 8.04 -0.25 -11.46
CA GLU A 85 7.39 -0.29 -10.13
C GLU A 85 8.06 -1.24 -9.12
N GLU A 86 8.62 -2.37 -9.57
CA GLU A 86 9.04 -3.47 -8.70
C GLU A 86 10.53 -3.83 -8.84
N TRP A 87 11.07 -4.50 -7.81
CA TRP A 87 12.27 -5.32 -7.94
C TRP A 87 11.84 -6.74 -8.30
N VAL A 88 12.24 -7.24 -9.48
CA VAL A 88 11.71 -8.50 -10.02
C VAL A 88 12.68 -9.66 -9.78
N PRO A 89 12.16 -10.87 -9.47
CA PRO A 89 13.02 -12.02 -9.19
C PRO A 89 13.78 -12.51 -10.42
N MET A 90 13.21 -12.36 -11.63
CA MET A 90 13.82 -12.76 -12.89
C MET A 90 13.29 -11.95 -14.09
N SER A 91 14.15 -11.60 -15.05
CA SER A 91 13.78 -10.95 -16.30
C SER A 91 14.78 -11.32 -17.41
N GLY A 92 14.26 -11.86 -18.52
CA GLY A 92 15.08 -12.55 -19.53
C GLY A 92 15.87 -11.62 -20.47
N SER A 93 15.34 -10.44 -20.80
CA SER A 93 16.09 -9.42 -21.53
C SER A 93 17.23 -8.85 -20.67
N ASN A 94 16.96 -8.66 -19.38
CA ASN A 94 17.89 -8.13 -18.39
C ASN A 94 19.07 -9.07 -18.07
N ILE A 95 18.86 -10.39 -18.00
CA ILE A 95 19.98 -11.34 -17.85
C ILE A 95 20.89 -11.38 -19.10
N ILE A 96 20.32 -11.23 -20.30
CA ILE A 96 21.10 -11.16 -21.55
C ILE A 96 21.91 -9.85 -21.58
N CYS A 97 21.32 -8.70 -21.25
CA CYS A 97 22.04 -7.44 -21.08
C CYS A 97 23.17 -7.55 -20.04
N THR A 98 22.88 -8.09 -18.85
CA THR A 98 23.84 -8.20 -17.75
C THR A 98 25.00 -9.12 -18.13
N THR A 99 24.72 -10.27 -18.74
CA THR A 99 25.76 -11.17 -19.27
C THR A 99 26.66 -10.48 -20.29
N THR A 100 26.08 -9.80 -21.29
CA THR A 100 26.83 -9.07 -22.31
C THR A 100 27.68 -7.97 -21.69
N VAL A 101 27.18 -7.20 -20.72
CA VAL A 101 27.96 -6.18 -20.01
C VAL A 101 29.10 -6.81 -19.21
N LEU A 102 28.85 -7.85 -18.40
CA LEU A 102 29.87 -8.51 -17.59
C LEU A 102 31.05 -9.00 -18.43
N LEU A 103 30.75 -9.57 -19.61
CA LEU A 103 31.75 -10.09 -20.54
C LEU A 103 32.46 -8.98 -21.35
N GLU A 104 31.72 -8.10 -22.03
CA GLU A 104 32.31 -7.09 -22.93
C GLU A 104 33.02 -5.94 -22.19
N THR A 105 32.73 -5.74 -20.90
CA THR A 105 33.48 -4.80 -20.05
C THR A 105 34.64 -5.46 -19.28
N GLY A 106 34.82 -6.77 -19.40
CA GLY A 106 35.91 -7.51 -18.77
C GLY A 106 35.76 -7.68 -17.24
N ILE A 107 34.56 -7.51 -16.69
CA ILE A 107 34.26 -7.86 -15.29
C ILE A 107 34.37 -9.38 -15.11
N LEU A 108 33.91 -10.14 -16.11
CA LEU A 108 34.15 -11.57 -16.25
C LEU A 108 34.91 -11.85 -17.55
N PRO A 109 35.84 -12.84 -17.58
CA PRO A 109 36.66 -13.12 -18.75
C PRO A 109 35.88 -13.88 -19.84
N ILE A 110 35.96 -13.40 -21.08
CA ILE A 110 35.48 -14.12 -22.26
C ILE A 110 36.36 -15.35 -22.54
N LYS A 111 35.69 -16.47 -22.82
CA LYS A 111 36.26 -17.72 -23.35
C LYS A 111 35.59 -17.99 -24.72
N GLU A 112 36.38 -18.12 -25.77
CA GLU A 112 35.87 -18.35 -27.13
C GLU A 112 35.97 -19.83 -27.54
N PRO A 113 35.05 -20.35 -28.38
CA PRO A 113 33.89 -19.66 -28.97
C PRO A 113 32.67 -19.58 -28.02
N VAL A 114 32.73 -20.20 -26.84
CA VAL A 114 31.61 -20.27 -25.90
C VAL A 114 32.08 -20.03 -24.46
N THR A 115 31.49 -19.00 -23.83
CA THR A 115 31.63 -18.77 -22.39
C THR A 115 30.42 -19.36 -21.68
N LYS A 116 30.64 -20.15 -20.62
CA LYS A 116 29.59 -20.65 -19.73
C LYS A 116 29.73 -19.96 -18.39
N LEU A 117 28.61 -19.49 -17.84
CA LEU A 117 28.51 -18.81 -16.56
C LEU A 117 27.31 -19.34 -15.78
N ASN A 118 27.34 -19.20 -14.45
CA ASN A 118 26.15 -19.27 -13.61
C ASN A 118 25.92 -17.88 -13.01
N LEU A 119 24.72 -17.32 -13.18
CA LEU A 119 24.34 -16.05 -12.57
C LEU A 119 23.37 -16.27 -11.41
N ASP A 120 23.66 -15.66 -10.26
CA ASP A 120 22.81 -15.72 -9.08
C ASP A 120 21.75 -14.62 -9.16
N THR A 121 20.49 -15.03 -9.33
CA THR A 121 19.32 -14.15 -9.46
C THR A 121 18.43 -14.28 -8.23
N ALA A 122 17.52 -13.33 -8.02
CA ALA A 122 16.54 -13.45 -6.94
C ALA A 122 15.52 -14.60 -7.16
N ALA A 123 15.41 -15.18 -8.36
CA ALA A 123 14.68 -16.43 -8.60
C ALA A 123 15.53 -17.70 -8.38
N GLY A 124 16.85 -17.57 -8.18
CA GLY A 124 17.80 -18.68 -8.01
C GLY A 124 18.96 -18.64 -9.00
N LEU A 125 19.74 -19.72 -9.03
CA LEU A 125 20.90 -19.88 -9.92
C LEU A 125 20.45 -20.14 -11.37
N VAL A 126 20.89 -19.31 -12.30
CA VAL A 126 20.54 -19.39 -13.72
C VAL A 126 21.82 -19.70 -14.55
N PRO A 127 21.92 -20.90 -15.16
CA PRO A 127 22.96 -21.22 -16.12
C PRO A 127 22.84 -20.39 -17.40
N VAL A 128 23.98 -19.92 -17.90
CA VAL A 128 24.09 -19.05 -19.08
C VAL A 128 25.19 -19.54 -20.02
N ILE A 129 24.90 -19.53 -21.32
CA ILE A 129 25.82 -19.87 -22.40
C ILE A 129 25.88 -18.66 -23.35
N ALA A 130 27.04 -18.00 -23.41
CA ALA A 130 27.29 -16.89 -24.32
C ALA A 130 28.20 -17.34 -25.48
N GLU A 131 27.74 -17.15 -26.72
CA GLU A 131 28.60 -17.33 -27.90
C GLU A 131 29.45 -16.08 -28.08
N CYS A 132 30.77 -16.24 -28.15
CA CYS A 132 31.74 -15.15 -28.19
C CYS A 132 32.69 -15.27 -29.37
N GLU A 133 32.95 -14.15 -30.05
CA GLU A 133 33.83 -14.07 -31.21
C GLU A 133 34.50 -12.69 -31.27
N GLY A 134 35.83 -12.66 -31.36
CA GLY A 134 36.61 -11.42 -31.50
C GLY A 134 36.52 -10.49 -30.29
N GLY A 135 36.38 -11.06 -29.07
CA GLY A 135 36.18 -10.32 -27.83
C GLY A 135 34.76 -9.77 -27.64
N LYS A 136 33.80 -10.20 -28.47
CA LYS A 136 32.41 -9.72 -28.43
C LYS A 136 31.45 -10.84 -28.03
N CYS A 137 30.46 -10.53 -27.19
CA CYS A 137 29.32 -11.38 -26.90
C CYS A 137 28.30 -11.30 -28.06
N LYS A 138 28.18 -12.37 -28.85
CA LYS A 138 27.35 -12.39 -30.07
C LYS A 138 25.88 -12.67 -29.77
N ASN A 139 25.62 -13.56 -28.81
CA ASN A 139 24.31 -13.89 -28.28
C ASN A 139 24.48 -14.56 -26.91
N VAL A 140 23.39 -14.63 -26.16
CA VAL A 140 23.31 -15.22 -24.82
C VAL A 140 22.07 -16.12 -24.79
N GLU A 141 22.27 -17.36 -24.36
CA GLU A 141 21.22 -18.33 -24.04
C GLU A 141 21.21 -18.58 -22.53
N PHE A 142 20.04 -18.55 -21.90
CA PHE A 142 19.87 -18.82 -20.47
C PHE A 142 18.85 -19.92 -20.21
N GLU A 143 19.17 -20.80 -19.25
CA GLU A 143 18.28 -21.85 -18.75
C GLU A 143 17.47 -21.29 -17.58
N ASN A 144 16.22 -20.88 -17.84
CA ASN A 144 15.43 -20.20 -16.83
C ASN A 144 14.94 -21.15 -15.72
N VAL A 145 14.48 -20.56 -14.61
CA VAL A 145 13.71 -21.29 -13.59
C VAL A 145 12.49 -22.00 -14.22
N PRO A 146 12.02 -23.13 -13.65
CA PRO A 146 10.94 -23.89 -14.25
C PRO A 146 9.66 -23.07 -14.44
N ALA A 147 9.04 -23.22 -15.62
CA ALA A 147 7.84 -22.50 -16.01
C ALA A 147 6.63 -23.45 -16.04
N PHE A 148 5.47 -22.98 -15.56
CA PHE A 148 4.28 -23.83 -15.39
C PHE A 148 2.99 -23.03 -15.53
N VAL A 149 1.92 -23.72 -15.92
CA VAL A 149 0.56 -23.15 -16.01
C VAL A 149 -0.14 -23.32 -14.67
N TRP A 150 -0.59 -22.21 -14.08
CA TRP A 150 -1.37 -22.20 -12.84
C TRP A 150 -2.86 -22.45 -13.11
N LYS A 151 -3.41 -21.82 -14.15
CA LYS A 151 -4.81 -21.98 -14.58
C LYS A 151 -4.95 -21.73 -16.08
N LEU A 152 -5.74 -22.58 -16.74
CA LEU A 152 -6.13 -22.40 -18.14
C LEU A 152 -7.52 -21.78 -18.23
N ASP A 153 -7.78 -21.05 -19.32
CA ASP A 153 -9.11 -20.64 -19.78
C ASP A 153 -9.96 -19.95 -18.69
N HIS A 154 -9.32 -19.14 -17.83
CA HIS A 154 -9.97 -18.41 -16.73
C HIS A 154 -10.83 -17.29 -17.30
N GLU A 155 -12.14 -17.39 -17.07
CA GLU A 155 -13.11 -16.36 -17.45
C GLU A 155 -12.94 -15.10 -16.60
N LEU A 156 -12.94 -13.96 -17.27
CA LEU A 156 -12.64 -12.66 -16.71
C LEU A 156 -13.54 -11.60 -17.34
N GLU A 157 -14.40 -10.99 -16.52
CA GLU A 157 -15.15 -9.81 -16.92
C GLU A 157 -14.24 -8.58 -16.93
N VAL A 158 -14.09 -7.93 -18.09
CA VAL A 158 -13.26 -6.74 -18.27
C VAL A 158 -14.13 -5.60 -18.81
N PRO A 159 -14.11 -4.40 -18.18
CA PRO A 159 -14.91 -3.26 -18.62
C PRO A 159 -14.79 -2.96 -20.12
N GLU A 160 -15.93 -2.83 -20.78
CA GLU A 160 -16.12 -2.61 -22.23
C GLU A 160 -15.63 -3.74 -23.17
N LEU A 161 -14.80 -4.68 -22.71
CA LEU A 161 -14.41 -5.89 -23.48
C LEU A 161 -15.34 -7.09 -23.22
N GLY A 162 -16.11 -7.06 -22.11
CA GLY A 162 -17.01 -8.14 -21.72
C GLY A 162 -16.28 -9.31 -21.05
N ASN A 163 -16.87 -10.50 -21.12
CA ASN A 163 -16.25 -11.72 -20.58
C ASN A 163 -15.22 -12.29 -21.58
N ILE A 164 -13.94 -12.26 -21.22
CA ILE A 164 -12.83 -12.80 -22.00
C ILE A 164 -12.21 -14.00 -21.27
N LYS A 165 -11.33 -14.75 -21.95
CA LYS A 165 -10.56 -15.84 -21.34
C LYS A 165 -9.08 -15.50 -21.27
N ILE A 166 -8.47 -15.72 -20.10
CA ILE A 166 -7.03 -15.61 -19.90
C ILE A 166 -6.43 -16.92 -19.38
N ASP A 167 -5.22 -17.23 -19.84
CA ASP A 167 -4.36 -18.23 -19.21
C ASP A 167 -3.48 -17.54 -18.16
N VAL A 168 -3.19 -18.22 -17.06
CA VAL A 168 -2.38 -17.70 -15.95
C VAL A 168 -1.18 -18.59 -15.77
N VAL A 169 0.01 -18.03 -16.02
CA VAL A 169 1.22 -18.81 -16.26
C VAL A 169 2.42 -18.18 -15.55
N TYR A 170 3.25 -19.01 -14.95
CA TYR A 170 4.53 -18.62 -14.38
C TYR A 170 5.69 -18.93 -15.34
N GLY A 171 6.60 -17.97 -15.49
CA GLY A 171 7.80 -18.11 -16.32
C GLY A 171 9.03 -17.42 -15.72
N GLY A 172 9.14 -17.41 -14.38
CA GLY A 172 10.04 -16.52 -13.62
C GLY A 172 9.34 -15.25 -13.12
N MET A 173 8.25 -14.85 -13.78
CA MET A 173 7.26 -13.89 -13.29
C MET A 173 5.85 -14.42 -13.58
N TRP A 174 4.83 -13.80 -12.99
CA TRP A 174 3.42 -14.10 -13.23
C TRP A 174 2.85 -13.31 -14.42
N PHE A 175 2.32 -14.05 -15.38
CA PHE A 175 1.66 -13.51 -16.57
C PHE A 175 0.19 -13.92 -16.63
N ALA A 176 -0.68 -12.97 -16.93
CA ALA A 176 -1.88 -13.28 -17.69
C ALA A 176 -1.50 -13.39 -19.17
N MET A 177 -2.13 -14.30 -19.91
CA MET A 177 -1.97 -14.44 -21.36
C MET A 177 -3.34 -14.45 -22.02
N VAL A 178 -3.48 -13.72 -23.12
CA VAL A 178 -4.73 -13.60 -23.88
C VAL A 178 -4.43 -13.72 -25.37
N ASP A 179 -5.30 -14.44 -26.09
CA ASP A 179 -5.27 -14.45 -27.56
C ASP A 179 -5.69 -13.07 -28.08
N ALA A 180 -4.85 -12.43 -28.88
CA ALA A 180 -5.14 -11.10 -29.43
C ALA A 180 -6.42 -11.12 -30.27
N ALA A 181 -6.65 -12.19 -31.04
CA ALA A 181 -7.82 -12.34 -31.89
C ALA A 181 -9.13 -12.45 -31.09
N ALA A 182 -9.08 -13.01 -29.87
CA ALA A 182 -10.26 -13.15 -29.01
C ALA A 182 -10.84 -11.81 -28.52
N ILE A 183 -10.06 -10.72 -28.59
CA ILE A 183 -10.46 -9.35 -28.26
C ILE A 183 -10.42 -8.41 -29.48
N GLY A 184 -10.44 -8.98 -30.70
CA GLY A 184 -10.43 -8.21 -31.95
C GLY A 184 -9.14 -7.41 -32.21
N GLN A 185 -8.02 -7.80 -31.60
CA GLN A 185 -6.70 -7.24 -31.86
C GLN A 185 -5.85 -8.19 -32.72
N SER A 186 -4.73 -7.68 -33.24
CA SER A 186 -3.73 -8.43 -34.00
C SER A 186 -2.38 -7.75 -33.77
N ILE A 187 -1.35 -8.52 -33.45
CA ILE A 187 0.02 -8.02 -33.29
C ILE A 187 0.80 -8.27 -34.59
N ASP A 188 1.15 -7.21 -35.32
CA ASP A 188 2.00 -7.30 -36.53
C ASP A 188 3.16 -6.27 -36.53
N ASP A 189 4.06 -6.34 -37.52
CA ASP A 189 5.23 -5.45 -37.62
C ASP A 189 4.90 -4.03 -38.13
N HIS A 190 3.65 -3.79 -38.50
CA HIS A 190 3.13 -2.52 -39.02
C HIS A 190 2.25 -1.79 -38.01
N ASP A 191 1.72 -2.50 -37.01
CA ASP A 191 1.02 -1.90 -35.88
C ASP A 191 1.96 -0.99 -35.09
N ARG A 192 1.62 0.29 -35.08
CA ARG A 192 2.31 1.33 -34.30
C ARG A 192 1.46 1.83 -33.15
N ASN A 193 0.29 1.23 -32.92
CA ASN A 193 -0.67 1.65 -31.91
C ASN A 193 -0.34 1.06 -30.51
N GLY A 194 0.94 1.12 -30.13
CA GLY A 194 1.40 0.58 -28.85
C GLY A 194 0.73 1.22 -27.63
N ALA A 195 0.21 2.44 -27.75
CA ALA A 195 -0.58 3.09 -26.70
C ALA A 195 -1.92 2.38 -26.46
N HIS A 196 -2.61 1.95 -27.51
CA HIS A 196 -3.86 1.18 -27.42
C HIS A 196 -3.61 -0.22 -26.86
N ILE A 197 -2.56 -0.90 -27.30
CA ILE A 197 -2.17 -2.21 -26.76
C ILE A 197 -1.81 -2.10 -25.26
N VAL A 198 -1.12 -1.04 -24.83
CA VAL A 198 -0.86 -0.75 -23.41
C VAL A 198 -2.15 -0.48 -22.64
N GLU A 199 -3.06 0.32 -23.18
CA GLU A 199 -4.35 0.66 -22.54
C GLU A 199 -5.17 -0.61 -22.29
N LEU A 200 -5.44 -1.39 -23.33
CA LEU A 200 -6.11 -2.69 -23.23
C LEU A 200 -5.38 -3.62 -22.25
N GLY A 201 -4.05 -3.59 -22.26
CA GLY A 201 -3.23 -4.44 -21.41
C GLY A 201 -3.34 -4.11 -19.93
N GLU A 202 -3.25 -2.83 -19.56
CA GLU A 202 -3.48 -2.38 -18.19
C GLU A 202 -4.92 -2.64 -17.74
N ARG A 203 -5.90 -2.48 -18.64
CA ARG A 203 -7.31 -2.76 -18.35
C ARG A 203 -7.55 -4.24 -18.01
N ILE A 204 -7.00 -5.16 -18.80
CA ILE A 204 -7.07 -6.60 -18.53
C ILE A 204 -6.29 -6.97 -17.27
N LYS A 205 -5.10 -6.39 -17.03
CA LYS A 205 -4.34 -6.61 -15.79
C LYS A 205 -5.09 -6.13 -14.54
N LYS A 206 -5.75 -4.97 -14.60
CA LYS A 206 -6.60 -4.45 -13.51
C LYS A 206 -7.64 -5.49 -13.14
N ALA A 207 -8.44 -5.93 -14.11
CA ALA A 207 -9.48 -6.95 -13.89
C ALA A 207 -8.89 -8.28 -13.38
N ALA A 208 -7.80 -8.77 -13.97
CA ALA A 208 -7.16 -10.02 -13.57
C ALA A 208 -6.68 -9.98 -12.12
N ARG A 209 -6.08 -8.87 -11.68
CA ARG A 209 -5.65 -8.64 -10.28
C ARG A 209 -6.82 -8.54 -9.31
N SER A 210 -7.97 -8.02 -9.73
CA SER A 210 -9.21 -8.04 -8.94
C SER A 210 -9.79 -9.45 -8.79
N SER A 211 -9.68 -10.27 -9.83
CA SER A 211 -10.30 -11.60 -9.88
C SER A 211 -9.48 -12.67 -9.17
N ILE A 212 -8.14 -12.64 -9.30
CA ILE A 212 -7.25 -13.72 -8.84
C ILE A 212 -5.88 -13.20 -8.39
N THR A 213 -5.30 -13.87 -7.40
CA THR A 213 -3.91 -13.69 -6.97
C THR A 213 -3.20 -15.05 -7.01
N PRO A 214 -2.48 -15.40 -8.11
CA PRO A 214 -1.66 -16.61 -8.13
C PRO A 214 -0.50 -16.48 -7.14
N VAL A 215 -0.03 -17.60 -6.60
CA VAL A 215 1.02 -17.68 -5.58
C VAL A 215 1.99 -18.79 -5.95
N HIS A 216 3.30 -18.53 -5.95
CA HIS A 216 4.29 -19.56 -6.27
C HIS A 216 4.38 -20.58 -5.13
N PRO A 217 4.28 -21.89 -5.39
CA PRO A 217 4.09 -22.89 -4.33
C PRO A 217 5.33 -23.07 -3.44
N GLU A 218 6.51 -22.72 -3.96
CA GLU A 218 7.81 -22.85 -3.25
C GLU A 218 8.31 -21.51 -2.67
N ASN A 219 7.66 -20.39 -3.02
CA ASN A 219 7.97 -19.07 -2.46
C ASN A 219 6.72 -18.19 -2.50
N SER A 220 5.98 -18.16 -1.38
CA SER A 220 4.67 -17.49 -1.28
C SER A 220 4.70 -15.98 -1.52
N ALA A 221 5.88 -15.35 -1.48
CA ALA A 221 6.06 -13.93 -1.78
C ALA A 221 6.07 -13.62 -3.28
N ILE A 222 6.38 -14.60 -4.14
CA ILE A 222 6.26 -14.46 -5.60
C ILE A 222 4.79 -14.67 -5.96
N ARG A 223 4.00 -13.60 -5.94
CA ARG A 223 2.54 -13.64 -6.04
C ARG A 223 1.94 -12.45 -6.79
N GLY A 224 0.73 -12.63 -7.32
CA GLY A 224 -0.01 -11.60 -8.06
C GLY A 224 0.49 -11.41 -9.49
N ILE A 225 -0.38 -10.90 -10.37
CA ILE A 225 -0.09 -10.70 -11.79
C ILE A 225 0.41 -9.25 -12.01
N THR A 226 1.62 -9.09 -12.54
CA THR A 226 2.18 -7.76 -12.90
C THR A 226 2.32 -7.55 -14.41
N ASN A 227 2.22 -8.64 -15.18
CA ASN A 227 2.44 -8.67 -16.63
C ASN A 227 1.27 -9.31 -17.39
N LEU A 228 1.01 -8.82 -18.61
CA LEU A 228 0.08 -9.42 -19.56
C LEU A 228 0.83 -9.67 -20.87
N VAL A 229 0.56 -10.81 -21.50
CA VAL A 229 1.04 -11.14 -22.85
C VAL A 229 -0.15 -11.28 -23.78
N PHE A 230 -0.28 -10.37 -24.76
CA PHE A 230 -1.07 -10.62 -25.95
C PHE A 230 -0.32 -11.61 -26.82
N THR A 231 -0.95 -12.70 -27.22
CA THR A 231 -0.31 -13.78 -27.98
C THR A 231 -0.97 -13.98 -29.34
N GLU A 232 -0.16 -14.12 -30.37
CA GLU A 232 -0.59 -14.60 -31.68
C GLU A 232 -0.63 -16.14 -31.75
N PRO A 233 -1.38 -16.73 -32.70
CA PRO A 233 -1.36 -18.16 -32.97
C PRO A 233 0.04 -18.70 -33.32
N LEU A 234 0.25 -19.99 -33.04
CA LEU A 234 1.45 -20.71 -33.38
C LEU A 234 1.42 -21.13 -34.86
N VAL A 235 2.43 -20.74 -35.64
CA VAL A 235 2.54 -21.04 -37.07
C VAL A 235 3.77 -21.92 -37.33
N GLN A 236 3.57 -23.09 -37.95
CA GLN A 236 4.69 -23.91 -38.42
C GLN A 236 5.39 -23.23 -39.62
N LYS A 237 6.71 -23.02 -39.55
CA LYS A 237 7.53 -22.57 -40.69
C LYS A 237 8.75 -23.47 -40.82
N GLN A 238 8.79 -24.31 -41.86
CA GLN A 238 9.87 -25.27 -42.08
C GLN A 238 10.15 -26.11 -40.81
N ASN A 239 11.37 -26.04 -40.26
CA ASN A 239 11.86 -26.85 -39.14
C ASN A 239 11.65 -26.19 -37.77
N GLU A 240 10.78 -25.19 -37.67
CA GLU A 240 10.51 -24.45 -36.43
C GLU A 240 9.05 -24.01 -36.33
N LYS A 241 8.64 -23.71 -35.11
CA LYS A 241 7.36 -23.05 -34.81
C LYS A 241 7.62 -21.57 -34.58
N VAL A 242 6.73 -20.72 -35.06
CA VAL A 242 6.86 -19.26 -34.97
C VAL A 242 5.61 -18.69 -34.33
N THR A 243 5.77 -17.79 -33.36
CA THR A 243 4.68 -17.07 -32.71
C THR A 243 5.11 -15.60 -32.53
N ARG A 244 4.17 -14.73 -32.20
CA ARG A 244 4.46 -13.36 -31.77
C ARG A 244 3.78 -13.07 -30.44
N ASN A 245 4.33 -12.12 -29.70
CA ASN A 245 3.65 -11.50 -28.57
C ASN A 245 3.81 -9.97 -28.50
N ALA A 246 2.94 -9.35 -27.70
CA ALA A 246 3.15 -8.03 -27.14
C ALA A 246 2.96 -8.13 -25.62
N THR A 247 4.01 -7.81 -24.86
CA THR A 247 3.98 -7.91 -23.39
C THR A 247 3.77 -6.53 -22.79
N VAL A 248 2.68 -6.32 -22.04
CA VAL A 248 2.40 -5.07 -21.32
C VAL A 248 2.82 -5.22 -19.86
N VAL A 249 3.89 -4.51 -19.53
CA VAL A 249 4.54 -4.51 -18.21
C VAL A 249 4.12 -3.28 -17.42
N MET A 250 4.01 -3.42 -16.10
CA MET A 250 3.63 -2.33 -15.18
C MET A 250 4.66 -1.18 -15.22
N PRO A 251 4.24 0.11 -15.14
CA PRO A 251 2.88 0.63 -14.93
C PRO A 251 2.03 0.76 -16.21
N GLY A 252 2.58 0.38 -17.35
CA GLY A 252 1.92 0.48 -18.67
C GLY A 252 2.94 0.82 -19.72
N ARG A 253 3.71 -0.19 -20.13
CA ARG A 253 4.71 -0.08 -21.19
C ARG A 253 4.86 -1.42 -21.90
N LEU A 254 5.12 -1.38 -23.21
CA LEU A 254 5.48 -2.60 -23.94
C LEU A 254 6.91 -3.04 -23.59
N ASP A 255 7.13 -4.35 -23.48
CA ASP A 255 8.45 -4.93 -23.72
C ASP A 255 8.74 -4.83 -25.23
N ARG A 256 9.92 -4.29 -25.58
CA ARG A 256 10.36 -4.13 -26.97
C ARG A 256 11.04 -5.40 -27.47
N SER A 257 11.54 -6.23 -26.56
CA SER A 257 11.94 -7.61 -26.82
C SER A 257 10.71 -8.54 -26.82
N PRO A 258 10.84 -9.81 -27.23
CA PRO A 258 9.76 -10.80 -27.11
C PRO A 258 9.41 -11.21 -25.66
N CYS A 259 9.96 -10.52 -24.65
CA CYS A 259 9.95 -10.83 -23.22
C CYS A 259 10.46 -12.24 -22.90
N GLY A 260 11.66 -12.36 -22.34
CA GLY A 260 12.26 -13.69 -22.13
C GLY A 260 11.49 -14.56 -21.14
N THR A 261 11.02 -13.99 -20.01
CA THR A 261 10.18 -14.69 -19.03
C THR A 261 8.76 -14.93 -19.56
N GLY A 262 8.20 -14.00 -20.36
CA GLY A 262 6.95 -14.21 -21.10
C GLY A 262 7.05 -15.32 -22.15
N THR A 263 8.21 -15.47 -22.79
CA THR A 263 8.53 -16.56 -23.73
C THR A 263 8.62 -17.90 -22.99
N CYS A 264 9.28 -17.94 -21.83
CA CYS A 264 9.30 -19.12 -20.95
C CYS A 264 7.91 -19.56 -20.52
N ALA A 265 7.04 -18.63 -20.13
CA ALA A 265 5.64 -18.90 -19.83
C ALA A 265 4.88 -19.39 -21.08
N ARG A 266 5.12 -18.80 -22.26
CA ARG A 266 4.48 -19.24 -23.52
C ARG A 266 4.89 -20.67 -23.90
N LEU A 267 6.15 -21.06 -23.68
CA LEU A 267 6.60 -22.45 -23.83
C LEU A 267 5.81 -23.40 -22.93
N ALA A 268 5.67 -23.08 -21.64
CA ALA A 268 4.90 -23.89 -20.69
C ALA A 268 3.42 -24.03 -21.11
N LEU A 269 2.82 -22.94 -21.59
CA LEU A 269 1.43 -22.92 -22.07
C LEU A 269 1.24 -23.76 -23.34
N LEU A 270 2.10 -23.60 -24.34
CA LEU A 270 2.05 -24.37 -25.58
C LEU A 270 2.24 -25.86 -25.31
N HIS A 271 3.18 -26.22 -24.43
CA HIS A 271 3.37 -27.62 -24.00
C HIS A 271 2.16 -28.17 -23.26
N LYS A 272 1.58 -27.42 -22.32
CA LYS A 272 0.38 -27.84 -21.58
C LYS A 272 -0.84 -28.03 -22.50
N ARG A 273 -0.94 -27.27 -23.59
CA ARG A 273 -1.97 -27.43 -24.64
C ARG A 273 -1.58 -28.46 -25.73
N GLY A 274 -0.44 -29.17 -25.61
CA GLY A 274 0.00 -30.19 -26.58
C GLY A 274 0.46 -29.64 -27.93
N GLN A 275 0.83 -28.35 -28.01
CA GLN A 275 1.19 -27.64 -29.24
C GLN A 275 2.71 -27.55 -29.48
N LEU A 276 3.52 -27.83 -28.46
CA LEU A 276 4.98 -27.80 -28.51
C LEU A 276 5.58 -28.91 -27.64
N GLU A 277 6.45 -29.73 -28.22
CA GLU A 277 7.13 -30.85 -27.58
C GLU A 277 8.52 -30.45 -27.02
N VAL A 278 9.09 -31.32 -26.18
CA VAL A 278 10.47 -31.17 -25.67
C VAL A 278 11.46 -31.23 -26.84
N GLY A 279 12.38 -30.27 -26.90
CA GLY A 279 13.38 -30.14 -27.96
C GLY A 279 12.93 -29.40 -29.23
N GLU A 280 11.64 -29.11 -29.41
CA GLU A 280 11.18 -28.30 -30.54
C GLU A 280 11.62 -26.83 -30.39
N ARG A 281 12.03 -26.22 -31.52
CA ARG A 281 12.45 -24.82 -31.58
C ARG A 281 11.26 -23.91 -31.84
N LEU A 282 11.11 -22.93 -30.96
CA LEU A 282 10.19 -21.81 -31.06
C LEU A 282 10.97 -20.53 -31.41
N ARG A 283 10.57 -19.83 -32.46
CA ARG A 283 10.93 -18.43 -32.70
C ARG A 283 9.80 -17.55 -32.16
N ASN A 284 10.05 -16.75 -31.13
CA ASN A 284 9.09 -15.79 -30.63
C ASN A 284 9.46 -14.38 -31.08
N CYS A 285 8.54 -13.70 -31.78
CA CYS A 285 8.71 -12.34 -32.25
C CYS A 285 8.06 -11.33 -31.29
N SER A 286 8.66 -10.15 -31.15
CA SER A 286 8.14 -9.05 -30.34
C SER A 286 7.14 -8.18 -31.11
N PHE A 287 6.57 -7.20 -30.40
CA PHE A 287 5.84 -6.08 -31.00
C PHE A 287 6.70 -5.24 -31.98
N THR A 288 8.03 -5.25 -31.83
CA THR A 288 8.93 -4.46 -32.70
C THR A 288 9.57 -5.27 -33.83
N GLY A 289 9.18 -6.54 -34.00
CA GLY A 289 9.74 -7.45 -35.00
C GLY A 289 11.11 -8.05 -34.64
N THR A 290 11.63 -7.78 -33.44
CA THR A 290 12.81 -8.47 -32.89
C THR A 290 12.42 -9.86 -32.39
N GLN A 291 13.41 -10.74 -32.14
CA GLN A 291 13.15 -12.17 -31.96
C GLN A 291 14.04 -12.83 -30.89
N PHE A 292 13.49 -13.88 -30.27
CA PHE A 292 14.20 -14.84 -29.45
C PHE A 292 14.02 -16.23 -30.05
N GLU A 293 15.09 -17.04 -29.96
CA GLU A 293 15.00 -18.49 -30.14
C GLU A 293 14.77 -19.12 -28.77
N ALA A 294 13.84 -20.07 -28.67
CA ALA A 294 13.49 -20.70 -27.41
C ALA A 294 13.16 -22.18 -27.62
N HIS A 295 13.35 -23.00 -26.59
CA HIS A 295 12.95 -24.41 -26.62
C HIS A 295 12.74 -24.95 -25.20
N ILE A 296 12.06 -26.09 -25.10
CA ILE A 296 11.92 -26.83 -23.84
C ILE A 296 13.02 -27.89 -23.78
N ARG A 297 13.82 -27.90 -22.70
CA ARG A 297 14.91 -28.86 -22.49
C ARG A 297 14.48 -30.14 -21.80
N GLY A 298 13.38 -30.08 -21.06
CA GLY A 298 12.80 -31.19 -20.31
C GLY A 298 11.60 -30.73 -19.50
N THR A 299 11.00 -31.66 -18.77
CA THR A 299 9.86 -31.42 -17.87
C THR A 299 10.24 -31.71 -16.42
N THR A 300 9.50 -31.10 -15.49
CA THR A 300 9.66 -31.27 -14.04
C THR A 300 8.33 -30.95 -13.34
N THR A 301 8.34 -30.82 -12.02
CA THR A 301 7.19 -30.37 -11.21
C THR A 301 7.59 -29.23 -10.29
N VAL A 302 6.71 -28.25 -10.11
CA VAL A 302 6.85 -27.15 -9.14
C VAL A 302 5.63 -27.18 -8.23
N GLY A 303 5.81 -27.59 -6.98
CA GLY A 303 4.69 -27.99 -6.11
C GLY A 303 3.72 -28.96 -6.82
N PRO A 304 2.42 -28.63 -6.95
CA PRO A 304 1.43 -29.48 -7.62
C PRO A 304 1.39 -29.33 -9.15
N TYR A 305 2.20 -28.44 -9.75
CA TYR A 305 2.10 -28.09 -11.17
C TYR A 305 3.13 -28.84 -12.02
N GLU A 306 2.70 -29.41 -13.14
CA GLU A 306 3.60 -29.84 -14.22
C GLU A 306 4.30 -28.61 -14.82
N ALA A 307 5.62 -28.68 -14.91
CA ALA A 307 6.49 -27.60 -15.34
C ALA A 307 7.42 -28.03 -16.48
N VAL A 308 7.93 -27.05 -17.21
CA VAL A 308 8.98 -27.22 -18.22
C VAL A 308 10.27 -26.56 -17.74
N HIS A 309 11.42 -27.00 -18.26
CA HIS A 309 12.69 -26.29 -18.20
C HIS A 309 12.88 -25.51 -19.53
N PRO A 310 12.55 -24.21 -19.59
CA PRO A 310 12.67 -23.44 -20.81
C PRO A 310 14.07 -22.84 -20.97
N SER A 311 14.57 -22.87 -22.20
CA SER A 311 15.77 -22.13 -22.62
C SER A 311 15.37 -21.00 -23.55
N VAL A 312 15.98 -19.82 -23.39
CA VAL A 312 15.75 -18.65 -24.25
C VAL A 312 17.08 -18.03 -24.66
N LYS A 313 17.22 -17.74 -25.95
CA LYS A 313 18.41 -17.20 -26.60
C LYS A 313 18.09 -15.90 -27.33
N GLY A 314 18.92 -14.88 -27.08
CA GLY A 314 18.78 -13.55 -27.69
C GLY A 314 20.12 -12.80 -27.75
N ARG A 315 20.08 -11.54 -28.18
CA ARG A 315 21.28 -10.69 -28.32
C ARG A 315 21.10 -9.38 -27.56
N ALA A 316 22.21 -8.82 -27.11
CA ALA A 316 22.26 -7.47 -26.54
C ALA A 316 23.42 -6.65 -27.13
N TRP A 317 23.33 -5.34 -26.95
CA TRP A 317 24.35 -4.37 -27.35
C TRP A 317 24.55 -3.34 -26.26
N ILE A 318 25.80 -3.03 -25.93
CA ILE A 318 26.17 -1.85 -25.13
C ILE A 318 25.87 -0.60 -25.96
N THR A 319 25.19 0.36 -25.34
CA THR A 319 24.76 1.63 -25.97
C THR A 319 25.53 2.84 -25.43
N SER A 320 26.06 2.77 -24.20
CA SER A 320 26.66 3.92 -23.52
C SER A 320 27.44 3.54 -22.25
N PHE A 321 28.31 4.44 -21.80
CA PHE A 321 28.87 4.45 -20.46
C PHE A 321 28.44 5.76 -19.78
N LYS A 322 27.81 5.67 -18.61
CA LYS A 322 27.17 6.79 -17.91
C LYS A 322 27.70 6.90 -16.48
N GLN A 323 27.79 8.12 -15.97
CA GLN A 323 27.86 8.38 -14.53
C GLN A 323 26.58 9.08 -14.10
N VAL A 324 25.71 8.36 -13.38
CA VAL A 324 24.45 8.91 -12.85
C VAL A 324 24.76 9.56 -11.51
N VAL A 325 24.64 10.87 -11.44
CA VAL A 325 24.99 11.68 -10.27
C VAL A 325 23.76 12.28 -9.59
N LEU A 326 23.87 12.52 -8.30
CA LEU A 326 22.92 13.30 -7.51
C LEU A 326 23.65 14.46 -6.82
N ASP A 327 23.18 15.68 -7.07
CA ASP A 327 23.57 16.86 -6.30
C ASP A 327 22.62 16.99 -5.08
N PRO A 328 23.11 17.30 -3.87
CA PRO A 328 22.26 17.45 -2.68
C PRO A 328 21.29 18.64 -2.74
N THR A 329 21.41 19.51 -3.75
CA THR A 329 20.47 20.62 -4.03
C THR A 329 19.50 20.33 -5.18
N ASP A 330 19.58 19.15 -5.80
CA ASP A 330 18.62 18.71 -6.82
C ASP A 330 17.22 18.56 -6.19
N PRO A 331 16.18 19.26 -6.71
CA PRO A 331 14.82 19.13 -6.20
C PRO A 331 14.17 17.77 -6.52
N PHE A 332 14.78 16.93 -7.36
CA PHE A 332 14.27 15.61 -7.73
C PHE A 332 15.26 14.49 -7.34
N PRO A 333 15.52 14.26 -6.03
CA PRO A 333 16.49 13.28 -5.57
C PRO A 333 16.10 11.82 -5.85
N GLU A 334 14.80 11.55 -6.03
CA GLU A 334 14.25 10.26 -6.47
C GLU A 334 13.63 10.36 -7.88
N GLY A 335 13.89 11.46 -8.60
CA GLY A 335 13.25 11.77 -9.88
C GLY A 335 11.77 12.14 -9.76
N PHE A 336 11.04 12.06 -10.88
CA PHE A 336 9.60 12.28 -11.00
C PHE A 336 8.99 11.42 -12.12
N ARG A 337 7.66 11.41 -12.21
CA ARG A 337 6.87 10.78 -13.29
C ARG A 337 5.77 11.73 -13.73
N VAL A 338 5.40 11.70 -15.00
CA VAL A 338 4.29 12.47 -15.58
C VAL A 338 3.50 11.57 -16.51
N SER A 339 2.17 11.76 -16.53
CA SER A 339 1.21 10.85 -17.17
C SER A 339 1.28 10.78 -18.71
N ASP A 340 2.12 11.59 -19.34
CA ASP A 340 2.35 11.63 -20.79
C ASP A 340 3.43 10.64 -21.25
N ALA A 341 4.45 10.42 -20.42
CA ALA A 341 5.53 9.45 -20.66
C ALA A 341 5.40 8.17 -19.81
N TRP A 342 4.71 8.26 -18.67
CA TRP A 342 4.41 7.14 -17.79
C TRP A 342 2.92 6.90 -17.81
N HIS A 343 2.50 5.66 -18.06
CA HIS A 343 1.12 5.26 -17.80
C HIS A 343 0.92 5.14 -16.28
N THR A 344 0.97 6.27 -15.57
CA THR A 344 0.41 6.36 -14.22
C THR A 344 -1.09 6.20 -14.36
N THR A 345 -1.53 4.95 -14.45
CA THR A 345 -2.79 4.61 -13.78
C THR A 345 -2.68 5.15 -12.36
N GLU A 346 -3.79 5.61 -11.81
CA GLU A 346 -3.83 5.95 -10.40
C GLU A 346 -3.60 4.67 -9.57
N SER A 347 -2.44 3.97 -9.54
CA SER A 347 -2.26 2.71 -8.80
C SER A 347 -0.83 2.32 -8.38
N ALA A 348 0.16 3.21 -8.54
CA ALA A 348 1.56 2.89 -8.25
C ALA A 348 1.88 2.72 -6.74
N SER A 349 0.91 2.88 -5.84
CA SER A 349 1.08 2.76 -4.38
C SER A 349 1.14 1.31 -3.85
N LEU A 350 0.67 0.31 -4.59
CA LEU A 350 0.57 -1.07 -4.05
C LEU A 350 1.87 -1.85 -4.02
N VAL A 351 2.90 -1.38 -4.70
CA VAL A 351 4.13 -2.15 -4.85
C VAL A 351 5.00 -2.05 -3.58
N ASP A 352 4.86 -0.97 -2.80
CA ASP A 352 5.37 -0.90 -1.42
C ASP A 352 4.64 -1.87 -0.45
N GLY A 353 3.40 -2.28 -0.77
CA GLY A 353 2.63 -3.23 0.03
C GLY A 353 3.21 -4.65 0.00
N VAL A 354 3.75 -5.09 -1.14
CA VAL A 354 4.37 -6.42 -1.29
C VAL A 354 5.64 -6.53 -0.44
N ALA A 355 6.43 -5.45 -0.39
CA ALA A 355 7.64 -5.36 0.41
C ALA A 355 7.33 -5.35 1.94
N LYS A 356 6.15 -4.85 2.33
CA LYS A 356 5.68 -4.81 3.74
C LYS A 356 5.12 -6.16 4.20
N ALA A 357 4.29 -6.81 3.38
CA ALA A 357 3.73 -8.14 3.67
C ALA A 357 4.80 -9.23 3.87
N HIS A 358 6.03 -9.01 3.38
CA HIS A 358 7.14 -9.93 3.55
C HIS A 358 7.77 -9.93 4.95
N LEU A 359 7.47 -8.92 5.80
CA LEU A 359 7.94 -8.86 7.19
C LEU A 359 6.93 -9.47 8.18
N ASP A 360 5.63 -9.33 7.92
CA ASP A 360 4.57 -9.66 8.87
C ASP A 360 3.92 -11.04 8.64
N GLY A 361 4.24 -11.71 7.52
CA GLY A 361 3.85 -13.11 7.26
C GLY A 361 2.36 -13.35 7.00
N THR A 362 1.54 -12.30 6.97
CA THR A 362 0.11 -12.34 6.67
C THR A 362 -0.15 -12.15 5.18
N SER A 363 -0.92 -13.07 4.60
CA SER A 363 -1.21 -13.09 3.17
C SER A 363 -2.65 -12.68 2.89
N HIS A 364 -2.96 -11.39 2.89
CA HIS A 364 -4.26 -10.88 2.41
C HIS A 364 -4.15 -9.97 1.20
N SER A 365 -5.21 -10.00 0.40
CA SER A 365 -5.30 -9.37 -0.92
C SER A 365 -5.65 -7.88 -0.81
N PHE A 366 -4.87 -7.02 -1.48
CA PHE A 366 -5.21 -5.62 -1.66
C PHE A 366 -5.32 -5.24 -3.13
N LEU A 367 -6.34 -4.44 -3.43
CA LEU A 367 -6.67 -3.94 -4.75
C LEU A 367 -6.17 -2.50 -4.95
N GLY A 368 -5.94 -2.12 -6.22
CA GLY A 368 -5.66 -0.75 -6.67
C GLY A 368 -6.50 0.33 -5.97
N TYR A 369 -6.05 1.57 -5.75
CA TYR A 369 -5.45 2.52 -6.71
C TYR A 369 -4.70 3.67 -5.87
N GLY A 370 -3.88 4.60 -6.44
CA GLY A 370 -3.00 5.64 -5.82
C GLY A 370 -2.55 6.77 -6.80
N SER A 371 -1.53 7.62 -6.51
CA SER A 371 -0.74 8.55 -7.41
C SER A 371 -1.34 9.17 -8.71
N ASP A 372 -1.22 10.44 -9.13
CA ASP A 372 -0.64 11.74 -8.71
C ASP A 372 -1.00 12.78 -9.84
N GLY A 373 -0.69 14.08 -9.90
CA GLY A 373 0.00 15.00 -8.99
C GLY A 373 0.67 16.20 -9.74
N TYR A 374 0.53 17.44 -9.23
CA TYR A 374 1.42 18.61 -9.48
C TYR A 374 1.50 19.19 -10.94
N SER A 375 1.92 20.45 -11.24
CA SER A 375 2.34 21.65 -10.47
C SER A 375 2.33 22.95 -11.34
N LYS A 376 2.25 24.15 -10.73
CA LYS A 376 3.30 25.23 -10.78
C LYS A 376 2.90 26.61 -10.17
N LEU A 377 3.59 26.94 -9.07
CA LEU A 377 4.25 28.21 -8.65
C LEU A 377 4.10 29.51 -9.50
N PRO A 378 4.15 30.74 -8.90
CA PRO A 378 5.36 31.23 -8.17
C PRO A 378 5.20 32.28 -7.03
N GLY A 379 6.25 32.46 -6.20
CA GLY A 379 6.60 33.80 -5.65
C GLY A 379 7.13 33.96 -4.20
N GLN A 380 8.40 34.41 -4.09
CA GLN A 380 8.97 35.35 -3.09
C GLN A 380 9.27 34.97 -1.61
N THR A 381 10.58 34.74 -1.37
CA THR A 381 11.48 35.39 -0.36
C THR A 381 11.17 35.45 1.15
N GLY A 382 12.15 34.97 1.95
CA GLY A 382 12.92 35.91 2.80
C GLY A 382 13.09 35.64 4.31
N LYS A 383 14.33 35.33 4.72
CA LYS A 383 14.97 35.65 6.02
C LYS A 383 14.19 35.41 7.35
N ALA A 384 14.31 34.23 7.96
CA ALA A 384 14.22 34.06 9.43
C ALA A 384 14.71 32.68 9.96
N SER A 385 16.02 32.37 9.94
CA SER A 385 16.52 31.10 10.53
C SER A 385 18.01 31.08 10.96
N ARG A 386 18.59 32.23 11.35
CA ARG A 386 19.98 32.30 11.86
C ARG A 386 20.13 32.35 13.39
N GLU A 387 19.04 32.20 14.15
CA GLU A 387 19.03 32.38 15.62
C GLU A 387 18.54 31.17 16.44
N ARG A 388 18.48 29.95 15.86
CA ARG A 388 18.18 28.71 16.60
C ARG A 388 19.33 27.68 16.66
N MET A 389 20.58 28.14 16.55
CA MET A 389 21.78 27.33 16.80
C MET A 389 22.61 27.87 17.98
N LYS A 390 22.06 27.83 19.21
CA LYS A 390 22.85 28.10 20.43
C LYS A 390 22.53 27.24 21.68
N ASP A 391 21.51 26.38 21.67
CA ASP A 391 20.95 25.83 22.92
C ASP A 391 20.90 24.28 23.02
N LEU A 392 21.85 23.58 22.38
CA LEU A 392 22.00 22.11 22.51
C LEU A 392 23.46 21.64 22.72
N GLN A 393 24.31 22.46 23.34
CA GLN A 393 25.56 21.96 23.94
C GLN A 393 25.28 21.45 25.36
N GLY A 394 25.00 20.14 25.51
CA GLY A 394 24.68 19.62 26.85
C GLY A 394 24.32 18.14 27.03
N ARG A 395 24.54 17.25 26.05
CA ARG A 395 24.43 15.79 26.26
C ARG A 395 25.55 15.06 25.54
N GLY A 396 26.45 14.44 26.30
CA GLY A 396 27.61 13.73 25.78
C GLY A 396 27.25 12.38 25.18
N THR A 397 27.80 12.10 24.00
CA THR A 397 27.80 10.77 23.37
C THR A 397 28.58 9.78 24.23
N LYS A 398 27.97 8.66 24.61
CA LYS A 398 28.69 7.49 25.14
C LYS A 398 28.78 6.42 24.07
N THR A 399 29.95 6.32 23.44
CA THR A 399 30.35 5.14 22.67
C THR A 399 30.81 4.07 23.66
N ILE A 400 30.33 2.83 23.52
CA ILE A 400 30.88 1.68 24.26
C ILE A 400 31.61 0.79 23.26
N THR A 401 32.92 0.68 23.45
CA THR A 401 33.81 -0.28 22.80
C THR A 401 34.57 -1.04 23.88
N GLY A 402 34.87 -2.32 23.64
CA GLY A 402 35.85 -3.08 24.42
C GLY A 402 35.29 -4.23 25.26
N LEU A 403 35.77 -5.44 24.96
CA LEU A 403 35.76 -6.61 25.84
C LEU A 403 36.97 -6.56 26.79
N GLY A 404 36.79 -7.08 28.01
CA GLY A 404 37.86 -7.65 28.83
C GLY A 404 38.44 -6.78 29.95
N GLY A 405 38.78 -7.43 31.08
CA GLY A 405 39.62 -6.87 32.14
C GLY A 405 38.99 -6.93 33.53
N ASP A 406 39.52 -7.80 34.39
CA ASP A 406 39.14 -7.96 35.79
C ASP A 406 39.17 -6.65 36.60
N ASN A 407 38.23 -6.48 37.53
CA ASN A 407 38.57 -6.05 38.89
C ASN A 407 37.52 -6.45 39.91
N ALA A 408 37.98 -6.85 41.10
CA ALA A 408 37.18 -7.48 42.13
C ALA A 408 36.49 -6.47 43.08
N GLY A 409 35.46 -6.96 43.78
CA GLY A 409 35.19 -6.48 45.14
C GLY A 409 33.95 -5.59 45.34
N LYS A 410 32.75 -6.19 45.24
CA LYS A 410 31.69 -6.02 46.26
C LYS A 410 30.62 -7.11 46.10
N GLN A 411 30.52 -7.99 47.09
CA GLN A 411 29.38 -8.90 47.22
C GLN A 411 28.13 -8.08 47.55
N ILE A 412 27.09 -8.23 46.74
CA ILE A 412 25.70 -8.04 47.17
C ILE A 412 25.03 -9.38 46.89
N ALA A 413 24.60 -10.07 47.94
CA ALA A 413 23.96 -11.37 47.83
C ALA A 413 22.48 -11.17 47.45
N HIS A 414 22.14 -11.59 46.23
CA HIS A 414 20.76 -11.84 45.83
C HIS A 414 20.69 -13.28 45.33
N ASP A 415 19.69 -14.02 45.79
CA ASP A 415 19.60 -15.48 45.63
C ASP A 415 19.46 -15.88 44.15
N LYS A 416 20.56 -16.32 43.55
CA LYS A 416 20.57 -16.98 42.25
C LYS A 416 20.21 -18.45 42.43
N VAL A 417 18.97 -18.82 42.13
CA VAL A 417 18.61 -20.21 41.87
C VAL A 417 18.82 -20.47 40.39
N THR A 418 19.64 -21.46 40.04
CA THR A 418 19.87 -21.79 38.63
C THR A 418 18.61 -22.38 38.00
N VAL A 419 18.42 -22.20 36.68
CA VAL A 419 17.30 -22.81 35.95
C VAL A 419 17.26 -24.34 36.16
N PHE A 420 18.42 -24.97 36.29
CA PHE A 420 18.58 -26.39 36.62
C PHE A 420 18.02 -26.75 38.01
N GLU A 421 18.33 -25.98 39.06
CA GLU A 421 17.79 -26.22 40.41
C GLU A 421 16.27 -25.99 40.48
N HIS A 422 15.75 -24.98 39.78
CA HIS A 422 14.30 -24.77 39.70
C HIS A 422 13.60 -25.97 39.03
N MET A 423 14.16 -26.48 37.93
CA MET A 423 13.65 -27.66 37.22
C MET A 423 13.71 -28.92 38.08
N GLN A 424 14.85 -29.17 38.76
CA GLN A 424 15.02 -30.36 39.61
C GLN A 424 14.09 -30.32 40.83
N ASN A 425 13.93 -29.16 41.49
CA ASN A 425 13.08 -29.02 42.67
C ASN A 425 11.58 -29.07 42.33
N LYS A 426 11.18 -28.63 41.13
CA LYS A 426 9.76 -28.54 40.73
C LYS A 426 9.24 -29.76 39.96
N TYR A 427 10.12 -30.46 39.24
CA TYR A 427 9.73 -31.57 38.35
C TYR A 427 10.52 -32.87 38.58
N GLY A 428 11.48 -32.90 39.51
CA GLY A 428 12.18 -34.12 39.95
C GLY A 428 13.15 -34.75 38.95
N THR A 429 13.30 -34.16 37.76
CA THR A 429 14.16 -34.68 36.68
C THR A 429 15.59 -34.19 36.83
N LYS A 430 16.55 -35.14 36.81
CA LYS A 430 17.99 -34.85 36.69
C LYS A 430 18.45 -35.02 35.24
N PRO A 431 18.91 -33.97 34.55
CA PRO A 431 19.55 -34.11 33.25
C PRO A 431 20.92 -34.80 33.38
N GLN A 432 21.27 -35.65 32.41
CA GLN A 432 22.66 -36.08 32.19
C GLN A 432 23.28 -35.23 31.08
N GLY A 433 24.30 -34.43 31.42
CA GLY A 433 25.09 -33.67 30.45
C GLY A 433 25.48 -32.29 30.94
N ASN A 434 26.78 -31.94 30.82
CA ASN A 434 27.26 -30.60 31.10
C ASN A 434 26.97 -29.68 29.90
N ALA A 435 26.06 -28.72 30.08
CA ALA A 435 25.84 -27.61 29.16
C ALA A 435 25.79 -26.29 29.94
N ASN A 436 26.40 -25.24 29.37
CA ASN A 436 26.73 -24.01 30.09
C ASN A 436 25.49 -23.24 30.58
N SER A 437 25.58 -22.68 31.79
CA SER A 437 24.54 -21.87 32.42
C SER A 437 24.34 -20.53 31.71
N VAL A 438 23.07 -20.18 31.47
CA VAL A 438 22.65 -18.81 31.12
C VAL A 438 22.15 -18.13 32.39
N ASP A 439 22.87 -17.12 32.85
CA ASP A 439 22.46 -16.26 33.97
C ASP A 439 21.51 -15.16 33.47
N VAL A 440 20.33 -15.04 34.09
CA VAL A 440 19.37 -13.95 33.80
C VAL A 440 19.26 -13.05 35.02
N ASN A 441 19.45 -11.74 34.82
CA ASN A 441 19.39 -10.75 35.90
C ASN A 441 17.94 -10.34 36.16
N LEU A 442 17.36 -10.80 37.27
CA LEU A 442 16.04 -10.36 37.73
C LEU A 442 16.22 -9.02 38.46
N GLY A 443 15.90 -7.92 37.77
CA GLY A 443 16.13 -6.56 38.25
C GLY A 443 15.54 -6.32 39.66
N GLY A 444 16.37 -5.81 40.56
CA GLY A 444 15.97 -5.50 41.93
C GLY A 444 15.02 -4.30 42.02
N SER A 445 14.13 -4.34 43.00
CA SER A 445 13.18 -3.27 43.30
C SER A 445 13.83 -2.13 44.10
N GLU A 446 13.91 -0.94 43.51
CA GLU A 446 13.87 0.32 44.26
C GLU A 446 12.57 1.07 43.94
N GLU A 447 12.05 1.80 44.93
CA GLU A 447 10.68 2.31 44.93
C GLU A 447 10.39 3.34 43.82
N GLY A 448 9.25 3.17 43.14
CA GLY A 448 8.63 4.24 42.35
C GLY A 448 8.96 4.31 40.85
N LYS A 449 9.66 3.32 40.27
CA LYS A 449 9.80 3.20 38.81
C LYS A 449 9.58 1.77 38.32
N GLU A 450 8.39 1.52 37.79
CA GLU A 450 8.12 0.30 37.04
C GLU A 450 8.98 0.27 35.76
N SER A 451 9.81 -0.77 35.65
CA SER A 451 10.59 -1.08 34.45
C SER A 451 10.06 -2.38 33.88
N TRP A 452 9.17 -2.30 32.90
CA TRP A 452 8.67 -3.46 32.16
C TRP A 452 9.35 -3.53 30.80
N PHE A 453 9.96 -4.67 30.48
CA PHE A 453 10.38 -4.98 29.11
C PHE A 453 9.16 -5.40 28.29
N MET A 454 9.13 -5.00 27.01
CA MET A 454 8.14 -5.53 26.07
C MET A 454 8.64 -6.86 25.49
N ALA A 455 7.73 -7.70 24.97
CA ALA A 455 8.09 -9.00 24.40
C ALA A 455 9.04 -8.91 23.19
N GLU A 456 9.11 -7.73 22.57
CA GLU A 456 9.97 -7.35 21.46
C GLU A 456 11.43 -7.00 21.86
N ASP A 457 11.70 -6.77 23.15
CA ASP A 457 13.08 -6.52 23.67
C ASP A 457 13.91 -7.82 23.83
N LEU A 458 13.31 -8.98 23.58
CA LEU A 458 13.86 -10.30 23.93
C LEU A 458 14.64 -10.91 22.75
N ILE A 459 15.86 -10.41 22.51
CA ILE A 459 16.75 -10.91 21.45
C ILE A 459 17.36 -12.26 21.85
N ILE A 460 16.93 -13.34 21.18
CA ILE A 460 17.62 -14.65 21.22
C ILE A 460 18.64 -14.71 20.07
N PRO A 461 19.96 -14.83 20.33
CA PRO A 461 20.97 -14.87 19.27
C PRO A 461 20.86 -16.13 18.38
N PRO A 462 21.09 -16.04 17.05
CA PRO A 462 20.77 -17.14 16.11
C PRO A 462 21.64 -18.41 16.17
N TYR A 463 22.48 -18.60 17.20
CA TYR A 463 23.46 -19.69 17.29
C TYR A 463 23.51 -20.37 18.66
N GLN A 464 22.40 -21.02 19.04
CA GLN A 464 22.42 -22.14 19.98
C GLN A 464 21.61 -23.31 19.42
N GLN A 465 22.31 -24.33 18.90
CA GLN A 465 21.69 -25.63 18.61
C GLN A 465 21.39 -26.35 19.93
N PHE A 466 20.11 -26.48 20.29
CA PHE A 466 19.69 -27.53 21.20
C PHE A 466 19.78 -28.88 20.46
N ARG A 467 20.77 -29.71 20.83
CA ARG A 467 20.82 -31.11 20.39
C ARG A 467 20.00 -31.98 21.33
N GLY A 468 18.79 -32.30 20.91
CA GLY A 468 17.86 -33.19 21.60
C GLY A 468 16.42 -32.79 21.31
N ASP A 469 15.60 -33.74 20.86
CA ASP A 469 14.21 -33.48 20.50
C ASP A 469 13.40 -33.00 21.73
N ILE A 470 12.82 -31.80 21.62
CA ILE A 470 11.82 -31.28 22.56
C ILE A 470 10.50 -31.20 21.79
N SER A 471 9.45 -31.87 22.26
CA SER A 471 8.16 -31.85 21.57
C SER A 471 7.52 -30.46 21.63
N ALA A 472 6.88 -30.05 20.52
CA ALA A 472 6.28 -28.73 20.36
C ALA A 472 5.19 -28.41 21.41
N GLU A 473 4.63 -29.42 22.05
CA GLU A 473 3.61 -29.31 23.10
C GLU A 473 4.16 -28.70 24.38
N LEU A 474 5.43 -28.98 24.73
CA LEU A 474 6.06 -28.43 25.95
C LEU A 474 6.26 -26.91 25.86
N THR A 475 6.59 -26.41 24.66
CA THR A 475 6.81 -24.99 24.39
C THR A 475 5.50 -24.20 24.44
N SER A 476 4.41 -24.76 23.89
CA SER A 476 3.08 -24.13 23.96
C SER A 476 2.58 -24.02 25.40
N GLU A 477 2.82 -25.04 26.22
CA GLU A 477 2.31 -25.07 27.60
C GLU A 477 3.10 -24.15 28.55
N LEU A 478 4.41 -24.01 28.35
CA LEU A 478 5.22 -23.01 29.08
C LEU A 478 4.78 -21.56 28.75
N ILE A 479 4.48 -21.27 27.48
CA ILE A 479 3.97 -19.95 27.06
C ILE A 479 2.55 -19.70 27.61
N LYS A 480 1.67 -20.72 27.64
CA LYS A 480 0.35 -20.61 28.29
C LYS A 480 0.45 -20.38 29.81
N GLN A 481 1.39 -21.06 30.48
CA GLN A 481 1.60 -20.92 31.93
C GLN A 481 2.23 -19.58 32.33
N ALA A 482 3.07 -18.99 31.49
CA ALA A 482 3.56 -17.62 31.69
C ALA A 482 2.46 -16.56 31.59
N CYS A 483 1.34 -16.88 30.91
CA CYS A 483 0.41 -15.88 30.39
C CYS A 483 -1.02 -15.89 30.99
N ARG A 484 -1.26 -16.36 32.23
CA ARG A 484 -2.42 -15.94 33.09
C ARG A 484 -2.52 -16.63 34.47
N LYS A 485 -3.31 -16.02 35.36
CA LYS A 485 -4.27 -16.80 36.18
C LYS A 485 -5.75 -16.51 35.77
N PRO A 486 -6.49 -17.48 35.21
CA PRO A 486 -7.82 -17.29 34.60
C PRO A 486 -9.06 -16.97 35.47
N ALA A 487 -8.94 -16.56 36.74
CA ALA A 487 -10.08 -16.62 37.67
C ALA A 487 -11.24 -15.63 37.42
N LEU A 488 -11.05 -14.60 36.59
CA LEU A 488 -11.98 -13.45 36.47
C LEU A 488 -12.86 -13.42 35.21
N ASN A 489 -12.65 -14.31 34.22
CA ASN A 489 -13.34 -14.26 32.92
C ASN A 489 -14.40 -15.36 32.72
N ALA A 490 -14.82 -16.06 33.78
CA ALA A 490 -15.61 -17.28 33.66
C ALA A 490 -17.13 -17.10 33.48
N SER A 491 -17.67 -15.87 33.48
CA SER A 491 -19.11 -15.66 33.72
C SER A 491 -19.93 -14.92 32.66
N LEU A 492 -19.35 -14.28 31.63
CA LEU A 492 -20.11 -13.37 30.76
C LEU A 492 -19.87 -13.55 29.24
N VAL A 493 -20.82 -14.27 28.61
CA VAL A 493 -21.49 -13.99 27.30
C VAL A 493 -20.60 -13.82 26.04
N ALA A 494 -20.79 -14.52 24.91
CA ALA A 494 -21.70 -15.61 24.52
C ALA A 494 -20.97 -16.59 23.57
N LYS A 495 -21.58 -17.75 23.31
CA LYS A 495 -21.06 -18.74 22.35
C LYS A 495 -21.58 -18.47 20.93
N ASP A 496 -20.81 -18.96 19.96
CA ASP A 496 -21.11 -19.09 18.52
C ASP A 496 -20.56 -17.98 17.59
N ALA A 497 -19.23 -17.87 17.55
CA ALA A 497 -18.50 -17.38 16.38
C ALA A 497 -17.29 -18.31 16.11
N LYS A 498 -17.15 -18.79 14.87
CA LYS A 498 -15.91 -19.47 14.43
C LYS A 498 -14.84 -18.41 14.17
N PRO A 499 -13.55 -18.62 14.51
CA PRO A 499 -12.52 -17.64 14.20
C PRO A 499 -12.24 -17.61 12.69
N THR A 500 -12.44 -16.47 12.04
CA THR A 500 -11.90 -16.18 10.71
C THR A 500 -10.45 -15.72 10.84
N THR A 501 -9.64 -16.01 9.83
CA THR A 501 -8.22 -15.64 9.77
C THR A 501 -8.02 -14.31 9.05
N GLU A 502 -8.74 -13.27 9.48
CA GLU A 502 -8.65 -11.92 8.94
C GLU A 502 -7.74 -11.05 9.82
N GLU A 503 -7.01 -10.12 9.21
CA GLU A 503 -6.41 -9.01 9.96
C GLU A 503 -7.55 -8.16 10.57
N PRO A 504 -7.35 -7.55 11.75
CA PRO A 504 -8.41 -6.79 12.39
C PRO A 504 -8.77 -5.58 11.52
N ASP A 505 -9.98 -5.63 10.95
CA ASP A 505 -10.68 -4.51 10.33
C ASP A 505 -10.47 -3.21 11.12
N LEU A 506 -10.18 -2.09 10.43
CA LEU A 506 -9.92 -0.81 11.08
C LEU A 506 -11.16 -0.34 11.87
N ALA A 507 -12.39 -0.66 11.45
CA ALA A 507 -13.57 -0.38 12.24
C ALA A 507 -13.61 -1.23 13.53
N ALA A 508 -13.28 -2.53 13.46
CA ALA A 508 -13.11 -3.39 14.64
C ALA A 508 -11.98 -2.91 15.58
N GLN A 509 -10.81 -2.52 15.05
CA GLN A 509 -9.72 -1.93 15.83
C GLN A 509 -10.17 -0.63 16.50
N ALA A 510 -10.82 0.26 15.74
CA ALA A 510 -11.36 1.51 16.25
C ALA A 510 -12.39 1.29 17.36
N LEU A 511 -13.24 0.28 17.22
CA LEU A 511 -14.25 -0.09 18.22
C LEU A 511 -13.60 -0.58 19.53
N LEU A 512 -12.62 -1.47 19.44
CA LEU A 512 -11.86 -1.94 20.60
C LEU A 512 -11.09 -0.81 21.28
N GLN A 513 -10.47 0.08 20.50
CA GLN A 513 -9.74 1.24 20.99
C GLN A 513 -10.68 2.26 21.65
N PHE A 514 -11.87 2.47 21.09
CA PHE A 514 -12.94 3.29 21.67
C PHE A 514 -13.42 2.73 23.01
N ASP A 515 -13.78 1.45 23.07
CA ASP A 515 -14.26 0.78 24.29
C ASP A 515 -13.22 0.85 25.41
N ARG A 516 -11.94 0.63 25.08
CA ARG A 516 -10.81 0.76 26.00
C ARG A 516 -10.67 2.19 26.55
N LEU A 517 -10.89 3.22 25.72
CA LEU A 517 -10.87 4.61 26.16
C LEU A 517 -12.06 4.98 27.05
N VAL A 518 -13.25 4.42 26.78
CA VAL A 518 -14.44 4.56 27.63
C VAL A 518 -14.22 3.88 28.98
N ALA A 519 -13.78 2.62 28.98
CA ALA A 519 -13.51 1.84 30.19
C ALA A 519 -12.44 2.48 31.09
N SER A 520 -11.43 3.12 30.49
CA SER A 520 -10.39 3.87 31.22
C SER A 520 -10.78 5.31 31.58
N SER A 521 -12.03 5.73 31.35
CA SER A 521 -12.53 7.10 31.56
C SER A 521 -11.74 8.20 30.82
N LYS A 522 -10.96 7.82 29.81
CA LYS A 522 -10.24 8.77 28.93
C LYS A 522 -11.22 9.41 27.93
N LEU A 523 -12.22 8.65 27.47
CA LEU A 523 -13.30 9.08 26.58
C LEU A 523 -14.64 9.06 27.33
N LEU A 524 -15.36 10.18 27.29
CA LEU A 524 -16.66 10.33 27.97
C LEU A 524 -17.79 9.93 27.01
N TRP A 525 -18.24 8.68 27.11
CA TRP A 525 -19.40 8.18 26.37
C TRP A 525 -20.25 7.27 27.25
N LYS A 526 -21.56 7.23 26.98
CA LYS A 526 -22.55 6.29 27.51
C LYS A 526 -23.49 5.93 26.37
N GLU A 527 -24.07 4.74 26.40
CA GLU A 527 -25.09 4.36 25.43
C GLU A 527 -26.35 5.24 25.60
N VAL A 528 -26.76 5.90 24.51
CA VAL A 528 -27.96 6.72 24.44
C VAL A 528 -28.85 6.19 23.33
N LYS A 529 -30.09 5.81 23.66
CA LYS A 529 -31.07 5.42 22.65
C LYS A 529 -31.61 6.65 21.92
N PRO A 530 -31.70 6.66 20.59
CA PRO A 530 -32.27 7.79 19.85
C PRO A 530 -33.74 7.99 20.18
N ARG A 531 -34.13 9.26 20.32
CA ARG A 531 -35.53 9.69 20.34
C ARG A 531 -35.96 9.94 18.90
N HIS A 532 -37.07 9.33 18.50
CA HIS A 532 -37.59 9.44 17.15
C HIS A 532 -38.64 10.56 17.11
N ILE A 533 -38.58 11.41 16.08
CA ILE A 533 -39.63 12.38 15.78
C ILE A 533 -40.07 12.15 14.34
N GLU A 534 -41.35 11.85 14.16
CA GLU A 534 -41.94 11.71 12.83
C GLU A 534 -42.08 13.08 12.16
N ALA A 535 -41.64 13.18 10.90
CA ALA A 535 -41.74 14.38 10.10
C ALA A 535 -41.73 14.06 8.61
N SER A 536 -42.13 15.02 7.78
CA SER A 536 -42.17 14.91 6.32
C SER A 536 -41.27 15.98 5.69
N PRO A 537 -40.44 15.64 4.70
CA PRO A 537 -40.41 14.36 3.98
C PRO A 537 -39.53 13.26 4.60
N PHE A 538 -38.86 13.50 5.75
CA PHE A 538 -38.08 12.48 6.45
C PHE A 538 -38.15 12.59 7.98
N ASN A 539 -37.90 11.48 8.67
CA ASN A 539 -37.95 11.35 10.12
C ASN A 539 -36.61 11.72 10.79
N PHE A 540 -36.69 12.17 12.05
CA PHE A 540 -35.52 12.57 12.83
C PHE A 540 -35.15 11.53 13.89
N LYS A 541 -33.85 11.31 14.08
CA LYS A 541 -33.26 10.57 15.21
C LYS A 541 -32.43 11.55 16.04
N ILE A 542 -32.87 11.83 17.27
CA ILE A 542 -32.21 12.78 18.17
C ILE A 542 -31.51 12.04 19.31
N TYR A 543 -30.20 12.29 19.46
CA TYR A 543 -29.37 11.79 20.55
C TYR A 543 -29.07 12.92 21.54
N VAL A 544 -29.50 12.78 22.79
CA VAL A 544 -29.16 13.71 23.88
C VAL A 544 -27.90 13.19 24.58
N SER A 545 -26.75 13.84 24.35
CA SER A 545 -25.46 13.35 24.83
C SER A 545 -24.75 14.34 25.75
N GLU A 546 -24.45 13.90 26.98
CA GLU A 546 -23.72 14.70 27.96
C GLU A 546 -22.28 15.02 27.53
N SER A 547 -21.68 14.23 26.64
CA SER A 547 -20.31 14.44 26.16
C SER A 547 -20.14 15.82 25.50
N LEU A 548 -21.20 16.30 24.84
CA LEU A 548 -21.24 17.57 24.11
C LEU A 548 -21.17 18.79 25.02
N LYS A 549 -21.62 18.69 26.28
CA LYS A 549 -21.58 19.80 27.27
C LYS A 549 -20.16 20.33 27.53
N SER A 550 -19.13 19.52 27.23
CA SER A 550 -17.71 19.85 27.41
C SER A 550 -16.96 20.16 26.10
N LYS A 551 -17.67 20.18 24.96
CA LYS A 551 -17.09 20.37 23.64
C LYS A 551 -16.61 21.82 23.45
N PRO A 552 -15.38 22.07 22.99
CA PRO A 552 -14.93 23.42 22.68
C PRO A 552 -15.69 23.98 21.47
N ILE A 553 -16.12 25.23 21.57
CA ILE A 553 -16.80 25.97 20.49
C ILE A 553 -16.00 27.24 20.20
N ASP A 554 -15.38 27.33 19.03
CA ASP A 554 -14.76 28.54 18.50
C ASP A 554 -15.75 29.28 17.60
N THR A 555 -16.38 30.33 18.15
CA THR A 555 -17.33 31.20 17.44
C THR A 555 -16.65 32.31 16.63
N LYS A 556 -15.32 32.45 16.68
CA LYS A 556 -14.58 33.53 16.00
C LYS A 556 -13.68 33.05 14.86
N GLN A 557 -13.33 31.76 14.84
CA GLN A 557 -12.60 31.05 13.80
C GLN A 557 -11.51 31.88 13.11
N ALA A 558 -10.37 32.00 13.79
CA ALA A 558 -9.23 32.76 13.29
C ALA A 558 -8.75 32.22 11.93
N LYS A 559 -8.50 33.12 10.97
CA LYS A 559 -7.96 32.80 9.63
C LYS A 559 -6.49 32.36 9.64
N THR A 560 -5.87 32.30 10.81
CA THR A 560 -4.46 31.94 11.01
C THR A 560 -4.35 30.96 12.17
N ALA A 561 -3.32 30.11 12.12
CA ALA A 561 -3.16 29.01 13.08
C ALA A 561 -3.19 29.52 14.54
N PRO A 562 -4.07 28.98 15.40
CA PRO A 562 -4.15 29.39 16.81
C PRO A 562 -2.88 28.99 17.56
N LYS A 563 -2.50 29.78 18.59
CA LYS A 563 -1.32 29.50 19.45
C LYS A 563 -1.37 28.13 20.15
N LYS A 564 -2.54 27.49 20.20
CA LYS A 564 -2.75 26.12 20.68
C LYS A 564 -3.53 25.39 19.59
N GLN A 565 -2.92 24.37 18.98
CA GLN A 565 -3.57 23.53 17.97
C GLN A 565 -4.85 22.90 18.53
N ALA A 566 -5.92 22.84 17.72
CA ALA A 566 -7.14 22.12 18.06
C ALA A 566 -6.93 20.60 18.08
N PHE A 567 -6.07 20.12 17.17
CA PHE A 567 -5.66 18.73 17.03
C PHE A 567 -4.12 18.66 17.14
N PRO A 568 -3.56 18.39 18.33
CA PRO A 568 -2.10 18.37 18.52
C PRO A 568 -1.43 17.13 17.91
N ASP A 569 -0.19 17.28 17.45
CA ASP A 569 0.59 16.26 16.73
C ASP A 569 0.96 14.99 17.53
N SER A 570 0.53 14.87 18.79
CA SER A 570 0.89 13.76 19.66
C SER A 570 0.27 12.43 19.20
N HIS A 571 1.12 11.47 18.83
CA HIS A 571 0.76 10.07 18.68
C HIS A 571 0.39 9.48 20.07
N GLY A 572 -0.90 9.55 20.41
CA GLY A 572 -1.47 8.95 21.62
C GLY A 572 -2.64 8.02 21.31
N ASP A 573 -3.25 7.42 22.34
CA ASP A 573 -4.33 6.42 22.29
C ASP A 573 -5.59 6.77 21.46
N TRP A 574 -5.64 7.97 20.86
CA TRP A 574 -6.76 8.54 20.12
C TRP A 574 -6.55 8.51 18.60
N SER A 575 -5.29 8.41 18.14
CA SER A 575 -4.96 8.31 16.73
C SER A 575 -5.23 6.88 16.27
N LEU A 576 -5.85 6.76 15.10
CA LEU A 576 -6.07 5.47 14.43
C LEU A 576 -5.10 5.34 13.25
N ASP A 577 -5.06 6.35 12.38
CA ASP A 577 -4.13 6.35 11.23
C ASP A 577 -3.86 7.76 10.68
N ILE A 578 -2.95 7.86 9.70
CA ILE A 578 -2.77 8.99 8.80
C ILE A 578 -3.32 8.59 7.43
N ILE A 579 -4.35 9.29 6.97
CA ILE A 579 -5.01 9.02 5.68
C ILE A 579 -4.38 9.92 4.60
N ASN A 580 -3.95 9.30 3.51
CA ASN A 580 -3.39 9.93 2.30
C ASN A 580 -2.28 10.95 2.56
N ASN A 581 -1.54 10.82 3.67
CA ASN A 581 -0.53 11.78 4.15
C ASN A 581 -1.01 13.24 4.26
N THR A 582 -2.32 13.49 4.30
CA THR A 582 -2.94 14.83 4.35
C THR A 582 -3.83 15.00 5.57
N HIS A 583 -4.41 13.92 6.09
CA HIS A 583 -5.34 13.92 7.20
C HIS A 583 -4.96 12.90 8.27
N ARG A 584 -5.42 13.11 9.51
CA ARG A 584 -5.26 12.13 10.60
C ARG A 584 -6.64 11.60 11.00
N LEU A 585 -6.84 10.29 10.94
CA LEU A 585 -8.07 9.68 11.46
C LEU A 585 -7.93 9.50 12.97
N ILE A 586 -8.84 10.13 13.74
CA ILE A 586 -8.85 10.07 15.21
C ILE A 586 -10.25 9.75 15.75
N LEU A 587 -10.31 9.12 16.93
CA LEU A 587 -11.55 8.95 17.67
C LEU A 587 -12.07 10.31 18.19
N ASN A 588 -13.35 10.61 17.97
CA ASN A 588 -13.97 11.83 18.46
C ASN A 588 -14.17 11.76 19.97
N LYS A 589 -13.43 12.59 20.73
CA LYS A 589 -13.57 12.73 22.18
C LYS A 589 -14.97 13.21 22.63
N PHE A 590 -15.70 13.89 21.76
CA PHE A 590 -17.04 14.43 22.00
C PHE A 590 -18.05 13.73 21.09
N CYS A 591 -18.13 12.41 21.20
CA CYS A 591 -19.03 11.59 20.40
C CYS A 591 -20.41 11.42 21.03
N SER A 592 -21.43 11.24 20.18
CA SER A 592 -22.75 10.74 20.59
C SER A 592 -22.97 9.29 20.15
N LEU A 593 -22.28 8.87 19.09
CA LEU A 593 -22.36 7.53 18.50
C LEU A 593 -21.10 6.72 18.84
N ARG A 594 -21.24 5.39 18.85
CA ARG A 594 -20.15 4.44 19.11
C ARG A 594 -19.84 3.66 17.82
N PRO A 595 -18.63 3.79 17.25
CA PRO A 595 -17.66 4.87 17.43
C PRO A 595 -18.09 6.13 16.65
N GLN A 596 -17.39 7.25 16.82
CA GLN A 596 -17.50 8.43 15.96
C GLN A 596 -16.12 9.01 15.73
N PHE A 597 -15.85 9.54 14.55
CA PHE A 597 -14.50 9.92 14.13
C PHE A 597 -14.38 11.41 13.81
N VAL A 598 -13.15 11.89 13.84
CA VAL A 598 -12.75 13.18 13.27
C VAL A 598 -11.59 12.95 12.31
N LEU A 599 -11.60 13.66 11.20
CA LEU A 599 -10.59 13.61 10.15
C LEU A 599 -10.07 15.04 9.90
N PRO A 600 -9.25 15.62 10.81
CA PRO A 600 -8.56 16.89 10.59
C PRO A 600 -7.44 16.78 9.55
N THR A 601 -7.19 17.88 8.84
CA THR A 601 -5.96 18.08 8.06
C THR A 601 -4.73 18.05 8.99
N LEU A 602 -3.60 17.50 8.53
CA LEU A 602 -2.35 17.49 9.31
C LEU A 602 -1.83 18.91 9.56
N GLU A 603 -1.81 19.75 8.53
CA GLU A 603 -1.51 21.17 8.66
C GLU A 603 -2.77 21.98 8.93
N PHE A 604 -2.64 23.12 9.62
CA PHE A 604 -3.78 24.01 9.86
C PHE A 604 -4.29 24.63 8.55
N GLN A 605 -5.52 24.29 8.17
CA GLN A 605 -6.31 25.00 7.18
C GLN A 605 -7.55 25.60 7.87
N PRO A 606 -8.10 26.75 7.42
CA PRO A 606 -9.36 27.28 7.95
C PRO A 606 -10.56 26.36 7.69
N GLN A 607 -11.40 26.15 8.69
CA GLN A 607 -12.69 25.44 8.57
C GLN A 607 -13.70 26.18 7.65
N SER A 608 -13.45 27.45 7.34
CA SER A 608 -14.22 28.24 6.37
C SER A 608 -13.89 27.92 4.91
N ASP A 609 -12.83 27.17 4.64
CA ASP A 609 -12.37 26.89 3.29
C ASP A 609 -13.09 25.65 2.74
N ALA A 610 -13.56 25.75 1.50
CA ALA A 610 -14.25 24.67 0.80
C ALA A 610 -13.39 23.39 0.74
N LEU A 611 -14.06 22.24 0.64
CA LEU A 611 -13.40 20.97 0.35
C LEU A 611 -12.66 21.04 -0.99
N ASN A 612 -11.46 20.47 -1.01
CA ASN A 612 -10.59 20.28 -2.17
C ASN A 612 -10.40 18.76 -2.40
N VAL A 613 -9.62 18.42 -3.43
CA VAL A 613 -9.34 17.01 -3.82
C VAL A 613 -8.83 16.18 -2.65
N GLN A 614 -7.86 16.68 -1.88
CA GLN A 614 -7.23 15.96 -0.77
C GLN A 614 -8.19 15.67 0.39
N ASP A 615 -9.13 16.59 0.67
CA ASP A 615 -10.15 16.37 1.69
C ASP A 615 -11.11 15.25 1.27
N LEU A 616 -11.52 15.26 0.00
CA LEU A 616 -12.49 14.30 -0.55
C LEU A 616 -11.85 12.91 -0.73
N ASP A 617 -10.60 12.83 -1.19
CA ASP A 617 -9.83 11.57 -1.21
C ASP A 617 -9.70 10.97 0.20
N ALA A 618 -9.37 11.80 1.19
CA ALA A 618 -9.21 11.34 2.56
C ALA A 618 -10.54 10.91 3.20
N LEU A 619 -11.64 11.57 2.87
CA LEU A 619 -12.97 11.19 3.33
C LEU A 619 -13.45 9.87 2.70
N CYS A 620 -13.26 9.73 1.38
CA CYS A 620 -13.55 8.50 0.64
C CYS A 620 -12.78 7.30 1.23
N GLU A 621 -11.47 7.45 1.43
CA GLU A 621 -10.63 6.39 1.99
C GLU A 621 -10.96 6.09 3.46
N ALA A 622 -11.31 7.10 4.25
CA ALA A 622 -11.79 6.90 5.63
C ALA A 622 -13.12 6.14 5.68
N LEU A 623 -14.06 6.40 4.75
CA LEU A 623 -15.32 5.66 4.66
C LEU A 623 -15.09 4.21 4.26
N ARG A 624 -14.33 3.98 3.17
CA ARG A 624 -13.96 2.64 2.69
C ARG A 624 -13.34 1.79 3.79
N ARG A 625 -12.33 2.32 4.49
CA ARG A 625 -11.62 1.62 5.57
C ARG A 625 -12.43 1.45 6.86
N LEU A 626 -13.53 2.16 7.04
CA LEU A 626 -14.43 2.00 8.19
C LEU A 626 -15.66 1.14 7.87
N GLY A 627 -15.71 0.49 6.70
CA GLY A 627 -16.81 -0.41 6.32
C GLY A 627 -17.85 0.18 5.35
N GLY A 628 -17.46 1.20 4.57
CA GLY A 628 -18.22 1.70 3.41
C GLY A 628 -19.64 2.17 3.79
N GLU A 629 -20.66 1.50 3.24
CA GLU A 629 -22.09 1.74 3.49
C GLU A 629 -22.48 1.84 4.98
N GLN A 630 -21.69 1.25 5.89
CA GLN A 630 -21.91 1.36 7.33
C GLN A 630 -21.60 2.75 7.91
N HIS A 631 -21.08 3.69 7.12
CA HIS A 631 -20.67 5.02 7.57
C HIS A 631 -21.03 6.12 6.56
N PHE A 632 -21.08 7.36 7.04
CA PHE A 632 -21.15 8.55 6.19
C PHE A 632 -20.28 9.69 6.71
N GLY A 633 -19.80 10.49 5.77
CA GLY A 633 -18.94 11.64 6.00
C GLY A 633 -19.74 12.93 6.08
N ILE A 634 -19.31 13.84 6.95
CA ILE A 634 -19.83 15.20 7.01
C ILE A 634 -18.74 16.27 7.09
N PHE A 635 -19.03 17.43 6.52
CA PHE A 635 -18.24 18.65 6.64
C PHE A 635 -19.14 19.87 6.95
N ASN A 636 -18.63 20.77 7.78
CA ASN A 636 -19.32 21.97 8.23
C ASN A 636 -18.47 23.18 7.86
N CYS A 637 -18.72 23.80 6.71
CA CYS A 637 -17.89 24.90 6.21
C CYS A 637 -18.28 26.22 6.89
N GLY A 638 -17.42 26.73 7.78
CA GLY A 638 -17.66 27.97 8.54
C GLY A 638 -18.58 27.83 9.75
N VAL A 639 -18.73 28.91 10.53
CA VAL A 639 -19.47 28.95 11.81
C VAL A 639 -20.97 28.70 11.60
N GLU A 640 -21.53 29.30 10.56
CA GLU A 640 -22.94 29.23 10.19
C GLU A 640 -23.35 27.82 9.74
N ALA A 641 -22.39 26.96 9.37
CA ALA A 641 -22.62 25.55 9.10
C ALA A 641 -22.64 24.66 10.36
N GLY A 642 -22.44 25.22 11.55
CA GLY A 642 -22.42 24.49 12.82
C GLY A 642 -21.07 23.84 13.15
N SER A 643 -19.96 24.39 12.65
CA SER A 643 -18.61 23.89 12.97
C SER A 643 -18.13 24.36 14.35
N SER A 644 -17.46 23.46 15.08
CA SER A 644 -17.04 23.70 16.47
C SER A 644 -15.62 24.22 16.64
N VAL A 645 -14.72 24.01 15.67
CA VAL A 645 -13.33 24.48 15.73
C VAL A 645 -12.89 25.01 14.36
N GLY A 646 -12.02 26.03 14.35
CA GLY A 646 -11.58 26.69 13.12
C GLY A 646 -10.49 25.98 12.30
N HIS A 647 -9.99 24.82 12.74
CA HIS A 647 -9.06 23.97 11.97
C HIS A 647 -9.89 22.99 11.14
N LYS A 648 -9.67 22.99 9.82
CA LYS A 648 -10.34 22.15 8.83
C LYS A 648 -10.36 20.67 9.24
N HIS A 649 -11.56 20.15 9.42
CA HIS A 649 -11.82 18.76 9.73
C HIS A 649 -13.17 18.32 9.17
N MET A 650 -13.21 17.06 8.77
CA MET A 650 -14.44 16.30 8.50
C MET A 650 -14.75 15.41 9.71
N GLN A 651 -15.95 14.84 9.74
CA GLN A 651 -16.30 13.79 10.69
C GLN A 651 -16.86 12.60 9.93
N VAL A 652 -16.55 11.39 10.40
CA VAL A 652 -17.18 10.15 9.92
C VAL A 652 -18.07 9.62 11.05
N LEU A 653 -19.30 9.28 10.70
CA LEU A 653 -20.32 8.79 11.62
C LEU A 653 -20.85 7.44 11.11
N PRO A 654 -21.18 6.49 12.01
CA PRO A 654 -21.84 5.27 11.59
C PRO A 654 -23.23 5.59 11.06
N TRP A 655 -23.61 4.88 9.99
CA TRP A 655 -24.98 4.82 9.51
C TRP A 655 -25.86 4.16 10.58
N VAL A 656 -27.11 4.57 10.67
CA VAL A 656 -28.03 4.09 11.72
C VAL A 656 -29.21 3.39 11.05
N ASP A 657 -29.28 2.06 11.18
CA ASP A 657 -30.38 1.20 10.69
C ASP A 657 -31.74 1.90 10.73
N SER A 658 -32.49 1.85 9.63
CA SER A 658 -33.79 2.54 9.41
C SER A 658 -33.76 4.08 9.24
N TRP A 659 -32.59 4.69 9.05
CA TRP A 659 -32.51 6.11 8.66
C TRP A 659 -32.40 6.24 7.14
N GLU A 660 -33.43 6.84 6.53
CA GLU A 660 -33.53 7.06 5.07
C GLU A 660 -33.00 8.44 4.62
N GLY A 661 -32.40 9.21 5.55
CA GLY A 661 -31.75 10.48 5.23
C GLY A 661 -32.68 11.55 4.63
N ILE A 662 -32.13 12.36 3.73
CA ILE A 662 -32.92 13.13 2.76
C ILE A 662 -33.43 12.14 1.70
N PRO A 663 -34.72 12.18 1.31
CA PRO A 663 -35.24 11.33 0.24
C PRO A 663 -34.47 11.52 -1.08
N ASP A 664 -34.42 10.48 -1.94
CA ASP A 664 -33.77 10.45 -3.28
C ASP A 664 -34.38 11.45 -4.30
N THR A 665 -35.15 12.44 -3.84
CA THR A 665 -35.86 13.46 -4.62
C THR A 665 -34.96 14.65 -5.03
N LYS A 666 -33.63 14.52 -5.04
CA LYS A 666 -32.68 15.58 -5.46
C LYS A 666 -32.79 16.93 -4.71
N GLY A 667 -33.46 16.94 -3.56
CA GLY A 667 -33.80 18.15 -2.80
C GLY A 667 -35.20 18.72 -3.07
N GLU A 668 -35.97 18.15 -4.00
CA GLU A 668 -37.39 18.50 -4.20
C GLU A 668 -38.23 18.07 -2.99
N GLY A 669 -39.13 18.94 -2.52
CA GLY A 669 -39.94 18.73 -1.31
C GLY A 669 -39.23 19.07 0.00
N LEU A 670 -37.95 19.45 -0.02
CA LEU A 670 -37.27 19.96 1.18
C LEU A 670 -37.69 21.40 1.51
N PRO A 671 -37.80 21.77 2.79
CA PRO A 671 -38.19 23.12 3.18
C PRO A 671 -37.01 24.13 3.08
N PHE A 672 -35.81 23.65 2.78
CA PHE A 672 -34.58 24.41 2.52
C PHE A 672 -33.92 23.98 1.20
N ARG A 673 -33.06 24.83 0.64
CA ARG A 673 -32.29 24.57 -0.58
C ARG A 673 -31.23 23.51 -0.31
N ALA A 674 -31.18 22.47 -1.13
CA ALA A 674 -30.09 21.50 -1.18
C ALA A 674 -29.86 21.06 -2.64
N ALA A 675 -28.70 20.49 -2.93
CA ALA A 675 -28.44 19.83 -4.21
C ALA A 675 -27.61 18.57 -3.95
N SER A 676 -28.04 17.45 -4.55
CA SER A 676 -27.33 16.18 -4.47
C SER A 676 -26.81 15.71 -5.83
N ARG A 677 -25.79 14.86 -5.81
CA ARG A 677 -25.24 14.16 -6.98
C ARG A 677 -24.80 12.78 -6.57
N ARG A 678 -25.19 11.77 -7.35
CA ARG A 678 -24.60 10.44 -7.25
C ARG A 678 -23.11 10.49 -7.55
N ILE A 679 -22.38 9.73 -6.76
CA ILE A 679 -21.00 9.31 -6.93
C ILE A 679 -20.99 7.77 -6.96
N ASP A 680 -19.83 7.17 -7.17
CA ASP A 680 -19.65 5.74 -7.08
C ASP A 680 -18.36 5.43 -6.31
N ASP A 681 -18.26 4.23 -5.76
CA ASP A 681 -17.22 3.83 -4.79
C ASP A 681 -15.79 3.77 -5.40
N CYS A 682 -15.69 4.01 -6.71
CA CYS A 682 -14.45 4.09 -7.48
C CYS A 682 -14.09 5.51 -7.98
N MET A 683 -14.90 6.54 -7.69
CA MET A 683 -14.57 7.93 -8.02
C MET A 683 -13.37 8.46 -7.23
N SER A 684 -12.49 9.17 -7.94
CA SER A 684 -11.42 9.99 -7.35
C SER A 684 -11.99 11.20 -6.61
N GLY A 685 -11.28 11.73 -5.61
CA GLY A 685 -11.63 12.98 -4.93
C GLY A 685 -11.72 14.19 -5.87
N LYS A 686 -11.10 14.11 -7.05
CA LYS A 686 -11.23 15.09 -8.14
C LYS A 686 -12.58 15.01 -8.86
N GLU A 687 -13.12 13.81 -9.06
CA GLU A 687 -14.46 13.63 -9.62
C GLU A 687 -15.53 14.00 -8.60
N ILE A 688 -15.33 13.62 -7.33
CA ILE A 688 -16.18 14.06 -6.21
C ILE A 688 -16.14 15.58 -6.09
N LEU A 689 -14.97 16.23 -6.24
CA LEU A 689 -14.83 17.70 -6.28
C LEU A 689 -15.66 18.29 -7.42
N LEU A 690 -15.59 17.72 -8.62
CA LEU A 690 -16.39 18.17 -9.76
C LEU A 690 -17.90 18.04 -9.48
N ARG A 691 -18.36 16.96 -8.83
CA ARG A 691 -19.77 16.82 -8.41
C ARG A 691 -20.15 17.86 -7.33
N TYR A 692 -19.26 18.09 -6.37
CA TYR A 692 -19.45 19.04 -5.28
C TYR A 692 -19.53 20.49 -5.81
N GLU A 693 -18.65 20.87 -6.75
CA GLU A 693 -18.72 22.14 -7.49
C GLU A 693 -20.00 22.26 -8.34
N GLN A 694 -20.45 21.18 -8.98
CA GLN A 694 -21.74 21.15 -9.69
C GLN A 694 -22.92 21.42 -8.76
N CYS A 695 -22.93 20.84 -7.56
CA CYS A 695 -23.95 21.13 -6.53
C CYS A 695 -23.91 22.61 -6.11
N ARG A 696 -22.74 23.14 -5.77
CA ARG A 696 -22.56 24.56 -5.38
C ARG A 696 -23.03 25.51 -6.49
N LYS A 697 -22.68 25.21 -7.74
CA LYS A 697 -23.08 25.99 -8.92
C LYS A 697 -24.60 25.93 -9.17
N ALA A 698 -25.22 24.75 -9.02
CA ALA A 698 -26.67 24.61 -9.12
C ALA A 698 -27.41 25.38 -8.00
N LEU A 699 -26.79 25.49 -6.82
CA LEU A 699 -27.27 26.29 -5.70
C LEU A 699 -26.93 27.79 -5.82
N GLY A 700 -26.23 28.22 -6.89
CA GLY A 700 -25.83 29.61 -7.09
C GLY A 700 -25.01 30.17 -5.93
N MET A 701 -24.14 29.34 -5.33
CA MET A 701 -23.40 29.70 -4.13
C MET A 701 -22.14 30.53 -4.43
N ASP A 702 -21.87 31.51 -3.57
CA ASP A 702 -20.60 32.23 -3.57
C ASP A 702 -19.45 31.33 -3.09
N GLU A 703 -18.21 31.61 -3.51
CA GLU A 703 -17.01 30.81 -3.17
C GLU A 703 -16.87 30.54 -1.65
N ARG A 704 -17.13 31.57 -0.83
CA ARG A 704 -16.94 31.54 0.64
C ARG A 704 -18.24 31.32 1.42
N GLN A 705 -19.32 30.93 0.76
CA GLN A 705 -20.60 30.73 1.43
C GLN A 705 -20.55 29.52 2.37
N ALA A 706 -20.99 29.74 3.61
CA ALA A 706 -21.11 28.69 4.61
C ALA A 706 -22.15 27.63 4.18
N HIS A 707 -21.81 26.37 4.38
CA HIS A 707 -22.62 25.25 3.91
C HIS A 707 -22.26 23.95 4.64
N ASN A 708 -23.17 23.00 4.61
CA ASN A 708 -22.86 21.61 4.92
C ASN A 708 -22.59 20.83 3.64
N PHE A 709 -21.72 19.85 3.79
CA PHE A 709 -21.52 18.77 2.83
C PHE A 709 -21.71 17.44 3.58
N VAL A 710 -22.43 16.51 2.96
CA VAL A 710 -22.70 15.15 3.45
C VAL A 710 -22.33 14.20 2.32
N MET A 711 -21.72 13.06 2.65
CA MET A 711 -21.25 12.07 1.67
C MET A 711 -21.48 10.65 2.19
N THR A 712 -22.16 9.82 1.39
CA THR A 712 -22.16 8.35 1.51
C THR A 712 -21.17 7.78 0.49
N VAL A 713 -21.17 6.46 0.28
CA VAL A 713 -20.44 5.83 -0.84
C VAL A 713 -21.08 6.14 -2.22
N ASP A 714 -22.40 6.39 -2.25
CA ASP A 714 -23.18 6.55 -3.50
C ASP A 714 -23.64 7.99 -3.80
N GLU A 715 -23.65 8.89 -2.81
CA GLU A 715 -24.18 10.24 -3.00
C GLU A 715 -23.45 11.31 -2.18
N ILE A 716 -23.32 12.50 -2.76
CA ILE A 716 -23.00 13.73 -2.04
C ILE A 716 -24.18 14.70 -2.00
N ILE A 717 -24.33 15.43 -0.90
CA ILE A 717 -25.35 16.46 -0.70
C ILE A 717 -24.69 17.76 -0.22
N VAL A 718 -25.01 18.88 -0.85
CA VAL A 718 -24.59 20.23 -0.45
C VAL A 718 -25.81 21.03 0.01
N ILE A 719 -25.68 21.69 1.16
CA ILE A 719 -26.77 22.44 1.80
C ILE A 719 -26.23 23.83 2.20
N PRO A 720 -26.63 24.93 1.54
CA PRO A 720 -26.24 26.28 1.94
C PRO A 720 -26.83 26.64 3.30
N ARG A 721 -26.01 27.21 4.19
CA ARG A 721 -26.39 27.46 5.59
C ARG A 721 -26.46 28.95 5.91
N SER A 722 -27.43 29.29 6.76
CA SER A 722 -27.70 30.66 7.21
C SER A 722 -27.21 30.92 8.63
N LYS A 723 -27.29 29.91 9.51
CA LYS A 723 -26.84 29.95 10.91
C LYS A 723 -26.65 28.54 11.47
N GLY A 724 -25.72 28.38 12.41
CA GLY A 724 -25.39 27.10 13.07
C GLY A 724 -26.25 26.79 14.30
N TRP A 725 -26.88 27.81 14.85
CA TRP A 725 -27.72 27.78 16.06
C TRP A 725 -28.73 28.93 16.03
N PHE A 726 -29.80 28.83 16.82
CA PHE A 726 -30.69 29.95 17.18
C PHE A 726 -31.34 29.70 18.55
N GLU A 727 -31.96 30.72 19.15
CA GLU A 727 -32.74 30.57 20.39
C GLU A 727 -34.24 30.47 20.07
N ASP A 728 -34.94 29.55 20.73
CA ASP A 728 -36.40 29.44 20.64
C ASP A 728 -37.11 30.56 21.43
N GLU A 729 -38.44 30.57 21.38
CA GLU A 729 -39.27 31.57 22.10
C GLU A 729 -39.13 31.52 23.64
N ASN A 730 -38.53 30.47 24.19
CA ASN A 730 -38.27 30.27 25.61
C ASN A 730 -36.81 30.57 25.99
N GLY A 731 -35.97 30.99 25.03
CA GLY A 731 -34.55 31.27 25.22
C GLY A 731 -33.66 30.02 25.21
N VAL A 732 -34.17 28.87 24.75
CA VAL A 732 -33.38 27.63 24.64
C VAL A 732 -32.63 27.62 23.32
N THR A 733 -31.31 27.47 23.36
CA THR A 733 -30.49 27.39 22.14
C THR A 733 -30.63 26.03 21.47
N ILE A 734 -31.00 26.04 20.18
CA ILE A 734 -31.11 24.89 19.29
C ILE A 734 -29.90 24.89 18.35
N TYR A 735 -29.12 23.81 18.32
CA TYR A 735 -27.93 23.66 17.46
C TYR A 735 -28.20 22.70 16.29
N CYS A 736 -27.58 22.97 15.13
CA CYS A 736 -27.64 22.06 13.99
C CYS A 736 -26.36 22.10 13.14
N ASN A 737 -25.81 20.93 12.84
CA ASN A 737 -24.69 20.73 11.92
C ASN A 737 -25.15 19.95 10.66
N ALA A 738 -24.22 19.50 9.82
CA ALA A 738 -24.50 18.71 8.62
C ALA A 738 -25.38 17.47 8.89
N ALA A 739 -25.07 16.67 9.92
CA ALA A 739 -25.87 15.50 10.30
C ALA A 739 -27.29 15.89 10.74
N GLY A 740 -27.43 17.00 11.48
CA GLY A 740 -28.75 17.53 11.86
C GLY A 740 -29.62 17.91 10.66
N MET A 741 -29.04 18.48 9.59
CA MET A 741 -29.77 18.84 8.36
C MET A 741 -30.32 17.63 7.59
N VAL A 742 -29.77 16.44 7.79
CA VAL A 742 -30.24 15.18 7.20
C VAL A 742 -31.07 14.33 8.17
N GLY A 743 -31.35 14.83 9.37
CA GLY A 743 -32.25 14.20 10.36
C GLY A 743 -31.56 13.51 11.54
N LEU A 744 -30.22 13.52 11.62
CA LEU A 744 -29.45 12.92 12.71
C LEU A 744 -28.94 14.00 13.68
N VAL A 745 -29.78 14.36 14.65
CA VAL A 745 -29.54 15.49 15.57
C VAL A 745 -28.81 15.03 16.83
N MET A 746 -27.85 15.84 17.27
CA MET A 746 -27.04 15.61 18.47
C MET A 746 -27.23 16.79 19.45
N CYS A 747 -28.07 16.60 20.46
CA CYS A 747 -28.44 17.62 21.45
C CYS A 747 -27.56 17.56 22.71
N HIS A 748 -27.32 18.72 23.31
CA HIS A 748 -26.51 18.91 24.52
C HIS A 748 -27.29 18.69 25.82
N SER A 749 -28.62 18.84 25.77
CA SER A 749 -29.54 18.70 26.91
C SER A 749 -30.93 18.18 26.49
N ASP A 750 -31.71 17.75 27.48
CA ASP A 750 -33.12 17.42 27.31
C ASP A 750 -33.96 18.66 26.96
N GLU A 751 -33.60 19.83 27.48
CA GLU A 751 -34.23 21.12 27.16
C GLU A 751 -34.08 21.45 25.66
N GLU A 752 -32.91 21.21 25.07
CA GLU A 752 -32.69 21.38 23.62
C GLU A 752 -33.56 20.40 22.82
N TYR A 753 -33.69 19.14 23.27
CA TYR A 753 -34.60 18.18 22.64
C TYR A 753 -36.07 18.63 22.71
N GLU A 754 -36.54 19.14 23.85
CA GLU A 754 -37.88 19.69 23.98
C GLU A 754 -38.08 20.93 23.10
N ALA A 755 -37.07 21.77 22.92
CA ALA A 755 -37.11 22.91 22.00
C ALA A 755 -37.21 22.45 20.53
N TRP A 756 -36.46 21.43 20.12
CA TRP A 756 -36.62 20.79 18.79
C TRP A 756 -38.05 20.27 18.55
N CYS A 757 -38.63 19.58 19.54
CA CYS A 757 -40.01 19.08 19.47
C CYS A 757 -41.04 20.23 19.38
N ARG A 758 -40.89 21.27 20.22
CA ARG A 758 -41.81 22.41 20.34
C ARG A 758 -41.80 23.29 19.09
N TYR A 759 -40.60 23.57 18.55
CA TYR A 759 -40.43 24.39 17.35
C TYR A 759 -40.88 23.66 16.07
N GLY A 760 -40.77 22.33 16.08
CA GLY A 760 -41.01 21.45 14.94
C GLY A 760 -39.74 21.29 14.09
N PRO A 761 -39.22 20.07 13.89
CA PRO A 761 -37.85 19.89 13.39
C PRO A 761 -37.68 20.35 11.94
N MET A 762 -38.66 20.14 11.06
CA MET A 762 -38.63 20.66 9.68
C MET A 762 -38.67 22.19 9.63
N ARG A 763 -39.38 22.84 10.57
CA ARG A 763 -39.38 24.31 10.70
C ARG A 763 -38.00 24.80 11.15
N ALA A 764 -37.35 24.10 12.08
CA ALA A 764 -35.99 24.43 12.52
C ALA A 764 -34.98 24.30 11.36
N LEU A 765 -35.12 23.29 10.49
CA LEU A 765 -34.24 23.18 9.31
C LEU A 765 -34.37 24.36 8.31
N VAL A 766 -35.53 25.03 8.24
CA VAL A 766 -35.68 26.29 7.46
C VAL A 766 -34.84 27.42 8.03
N GLU A 767 -34.79 27.53 9.37
CA GLU A 767 -33.98 28.55 10.05
C GLU A 767 -32.48 28.30 9.84
N PHE A 768 -32.06 27.04 9.79
CA PHE A 768 -30.66 26.65 9.61
C PHE A 768 -30.16 26.74 8.17
N GLY A 769 -30.97 26.31 7.21
CA GLY A 769 -30.67 26.36 5.78
C GLY A 769 -31.01 27.70 5.13
N GLN A 770 -30.90 27.78 3.81
CA GLN A 770 -31.56 28.82 3.03
C GLN A 770 -32.94 28.33 2.59
N LYS A 771 -33.98 29.13 2.80
CA LYS A 771 -35.36 28.78 2.42
C LYS A 771 -35.45 28.45 0.91
N ALA A 772 -36.10 27.35 0.56
CA ALA A 772 -36.42 27.04 -0.83
C ALA A 772 -37.42 28.06 -1.40
N SER A 773 -37.28 28.42 -2.68
CA SER A 773 -38.27 29.22 -3.39
C SER A 773 -39.50 28.33 -3.67
N MET A 774 -40.46 28.36 -2.75
CA MET A 774 -41.79 27.79 -2.97
C MET A 774 -42.56 28.70 -3.93
N ASP A 775 -42.64 28.30 -5.20
CA ASP A 775 -43.93 28.40 -5.88
C ASP A 775 -44.84 27.36 -5.23
N VAL A 776 -45.99 27.82 -4.73
CA VAL A 776 -46.96 27.06 -3.89
C VAL A 776 -48.02 26.41 -4.76
#